data_AF-A0A661AZ21-F1
#
_entry.id   AF-A0A661AZ21-F1
#
_cell.length_a   1.000
_cell.length_b   1.000
_cell.length_c   1.000
_cell.angle_alpha   90.00
_cell.angle_beta   90.00
_cell.angle_gamma   90.00
#
_symmetry.space_group_name_H-M   'P 1'
#
loop_
_entity.id
_entity.type
_entity.pdbx_description
1 polymer ?
#
loop_
_entity_poly.entity_id
_entity_poly.type
_entity_poly.pdbx_seq_one_letter_code
_entity_poly.pdbx_strand_id
1 'polypeptide(L)'
;MRIYKIILVLIILLEVLFSQTTFMVPMRDGVHLATSVYLPDDTAFGPVPVVLNRTPYGRNNGGPFRDSLFAYGIGFVSQDTRGRGDSEGEDSLFFDNGWGERRDGFDTVEWLALQPWCNGKIGYYGGSASGILGYLCMASNPPHLACGFIAMAASNLYKHAVFPGGCYRREQIDGWTRLNGLTHMNELYVENYVYNDQWDRLNIFTRLDSITVPCYHIGGWYDTFLEGTVDAFSKIQSEGGVGANGTQKMLVGPWTHGNWDTRTQGDLTYPENSLWHPEGLATKWFAHYLADEDNNIEDTANVRVYILGAVGDTIDACHWEEFSNWPPVESFKDSLFLHLNNTISEITDTIDTFLTYYHDPNAPMYHTGGRNLLSVYLLGLGGSGPRNQFLQDISAQGVIFTSDVLEEPLKVVGNIRAKIFVSSDCMDTDFMIRIEDVYPSGGAYLVFDGALDARFRDGTDYEVFLTPGEIYELDIDVGNIAISFNAGHRIRIGISSALYDRYESNPNTGEPFRHNTHTQIAHNKIYVGPSYPSRIVFDVIREETVEKIYQLSNGYNLISIPFDDTFAIADLFPFYISPAYGWNNETKDFYEIDTVTAGIGFFLVSPVDTVISLNGTGEATNITDTLYPGWNLIGAPSVSVSCSTITDLPNVISDIFYFDAATQNYNIADSIRPGYGYWVFTTDTVELEIH
;
A
#
# COMPACT_ATOMS: atom_id res chain seq x y z
N MET A 1 3.02 -0.35 68.13
CA MET A 1 3.47 -1.58 68.80
C MET A 1 3.46 -2.71 67.77
N ARG A 2 4.66 -3.17 67.38
CA ARG A 2 5.05 -4.41 66.66
C ARG A 2 4.46 -4.68 65.25
N ILE A 3 5.24 -4.81 64.16
CA ILE A 3 6.36 -5.72 63.80
C ILE A 3 5.91 -7.15 63.41
N TYR A 4 6.02 -7.41 62.09
CA TYR A 4 6.43 -8.61 61.32
C TYR A 4 5.63 -9.93 61.33
N LYS A 5 5.26 -10.36 60.10
CA LYS A 5 5.36 -11.71 59.50
C LYS A 5 5.13 -11.55 57.98
N ILE A 6 6.16 -11.28 57.18
CA ILE A 6 6.89 -12.27 56.35
C ILE A 6 5.99 -13.42 55.85
N ILE A 7 5.48 -13.27 54.63
CA ILE A 7 5.35 -14.36 53.67
C ILE A 7 6.10 -13.90 52.42
N LEU A 8 7.28 -14.48 52.27
CA LEU A 8 8.13 -14.43 51.10
C LEU A 8 7.47 -15.36 50.06
N VAL A 9 6.71 -14.81 49.11
CA VAL A 9 6.42 -15.52 47.86
C VAL A 9 7.45 -15.00 46.86
N LEU A 10 8.41 -15.88 46.55
CA LEU A 10 9.33 -15.76 45.42
C LEU A 10 8.51 -15.47 44.16
N ILE A 11 8.46 -14.22 43.73
CA ILE A 11 8.36 -13.92 42.31
C ILE A 11 9.79 -14.04 41.83
N ILE A 12 10.11 -15.18 41.21
CA ILE A 12 11.27 -15.27 40.34
C ILE A 12 10.96 -14.32 39.19
N LEU A 13 11.44 -13.07 39.28
CA LEU A 13 11.82 -12.36 38.09
C LEU A 13 12.88 -13.25 37.43
N LEU A 14 12.52 -13.91 36.33
CA LEU A 14 13.52 -14.17 35.32
C LEU A 14 13.97 -12.78 34.83
N GLU A 15 14.94 -12.19 35.53
CA GLU A 15 15.89 -11.33 34.83
C GLU A 15 16.53 -12.26 33.80
N VAL A 16 16.08 -12.16 32.55
CA VAL A 16 16.88 -12.64 31.43
C VAL A 16 18.13 -11.78 31.51
N LEU A 17 19.19 -12.37 32.05
CA LEU A 17 20.51 -11.79 32.01
C LEU A 17 20.86 -11.68 30.51
N PHE A 18 21.33 -10.51 30.11
CA PHE A 18 21.94 -10.26 28.80
C PHE A 18 23.12 -9.34 29.06
N SER A 19 24.23 -9.57 28.36
CA SER A 19 25.36 -8.63 28.42
C SER A 19 25.00 -7.33 27.70
N GLN A 20 24.83 -6.24 28.47
CA GLN A 20 24.78 -4.88 27.94
C GLN A 20 26.16 -4.22 28.08
N THR A 21 26.71 -3.73 26.97
CA THR A 21 27.91 -2.87 26.98
C THR A 21 27.64 -1.60 26.19
N THR A 22 28.07 -0.46 26.72
CA THR A 22 28.00 0.82 26.00
C THR A 22 29.39 1.18 25.48
N PHE A 23 29.46 1.54 24.21
CA PHE A 23 30.66 1.96 23.51
C PHE A 23 30.51 3.41 23.04
N MET A 24 31.62 4.15 23.06
CA MET A 24 31.74 5.45 22.38
C MET A 24 32.40 5.18 21.03
N VAL A 25 31.59 5.05 19.98
CA VAL A 25 32.05 4.60 18.65
C VAL A 25 32.65 5.79 17.90
N PRO A 26 33.95 5.74 17.54
CA PRO A 26 34.60 6.85 16.84
C PRO A 26 34.12 6.92 15.38
N MET A 27 33.62 8.08 14.97
CA MET A 27 33.36 8.41 13.58
C MET A 27 34.65 8.86 12.89
N ARG A 28 34.64 8.92 11.56
CA ARG A 28 35.78 9.37 10.74
C ARG A 28 36.35 10.75 11.10
N ASP A 29 35.53 11.63 11.68
CA ASP A 29 35.89 12.99 12.05
C ASP A 29 36.32 13.11 13.52
N GLY A 30 36.43 11.98 14.22
CA GLY A 30 36.88 11.89 15.61
C GLY A 30 35.79 12.13 16.66
N VAL A 31 34.55 12.41 16.25
CA VAL A 31 33.38 12.47 17.15
C VAL A 31 32.98 11.07 17.56
N HIS A 32 32.61 10.88 18.83
CA HIS A 32 32.18 9.57 19.33
C HIS A 32 30.68 9.49 19.53
N LEU A 33 30.07 8.46 18.95
CA LEU A 33 28.64 8.19 19.09
C LEU A 33 28.40 7.10 20.12
N ALA A 34 27.62 7.42 21.14
CA ALA A 34 27.29 6.52 22.21
C ALA A 34 26.35 5.41 21.68
N THR A 35 26.75 4.16 21.88
CA THR A 35 26.19 2.95 21.26
C THR A 35 26.02 1.83 22.28
N SER A 36 24.78 1.39 22.50
CA SER A 36 24.44 0.29 23.40
C SER A 36 24.36 -1.01 22.61
N VAL A 37 25.13 -2.02 23.02
CA VAL A 37 25.19 -3.35 22.41
C VAL A 37 24.60 -4.37 23.38
N TYR A 38 23.68 -5.18 22.87
CA TYR A 38 23.01 -6.25 23.58
C TYR A 38 23.24 -7.56 22.83
N LEU A 39 23.85 -8.53 23.50
CA LEU A 39 24.20 -9.84 22.91
C LEU A 39 23.46 -10.97 23.64
N PRO A 40 23.13 -12.08 22.95
CA PRO A 40 22.58 -13.27 23.59
C PRO A 40 23.60 -13.89 24.56
N ASP A 41 23.11 -14.42 25.68
CA ASP A 41 23.93 -14.89 26.81
C ASP A 41 24.63 -16.25 26.58
N ASP A 42 24.20 -17.04 25.59
CA ASP A 42 24.68 -18.40 25.42
C ASP A 42 26.05 -18.46 24.70
N THR A 43 27.05 -18.94 25.43
CA THR A 43 28.45 -19.17 25.02
C THR A 43 28.63 -20.14 23.84
N ALA A 44 27.55 -20.70 23.29
CA ALA A 44 27.56 -21.56 22.11
C ALA A 44 27.68 -20.79 20.78
N PHE A 45 27.31 -19.50 20.74
CA PHE A 45 27.46 -18.69 19.55
C PHE A 45 28.87 -18.07 19.52
N GLY A 46 29.61 -18.30 18.44
CA GLY A 46 30.80 -17.51 18.11
C GLY A 46 30.41 -16.04 17.86
N PRO A 47 31.21 -15.26 17.13
CA PRO A 47 30.76 -13.94 16.68
C PRO A 47 29.36 -14.03 16.04
N VAL A 48 28.46 -13.10 16.39
CA VAL A 48 27.03 -13.11 16.00
C VAL A 48 26.73 -12.02 14.99
N PRO A 49 25.68 -12.16 14.16
CA PRO A 49 25.19 -11.01 13.40
C PRO A 49 24.50 -10.01 14.34
N VAL A 50 24.31 -8.77 13.90
CA VAL A 50 23.60 -7.77 14.70
C VAL A 50 22.59 -6.95 13.90
N VAL A 51 21.52 -6.54 14.57
CA VAL A 51 20.56 -5.55 14.06
C VAL A 51 20.87 -4.18 14.67
N LEU A 52 21.11 -3.19 13.82
CA LEU A 52 21.36 -1.79 14.19
C LEU A 52 20.07 -0.97 14.11
N ASN A 53 19.81 -0.19 15.16
CA ASN A 53 18.84 0.89 15.19
C ASN A 53 19.53 2.20 15.60
N ARG A 54 19.62 3.17 14.69
CA ARG A 54 20.08 4.53 15.00
C ARG A 54 18.87 5.41 15.28
N THR A 55 18.89 6.19 16.36
CA THR A 55 17.73 6.95 16.81
C THR A 55 18.09 8.33 17.36
N PRO A 56 17.33 9.39 17.05
CA PRO A 56 17.45 10.68 17.71
C PRO A 56 16.68 10.75 19.04
N TYR A 57 15.95 9.69 19.41
CA TYR A 57 15.01 9.66 20.53
C TYR A 57 15.59 9.06 21.82
N GLY A 58 16.91 8.82 21.87
CA GLY A 58 17.56 8.14 22.97
C GLY A 58 17.67 6.63 22.73
N ARG A 59 18.88 6.08 22.93
CA ARG A 59 19.15 4.65 22.92
C ARG A 59 18.27 3.91 23.91
N ASN A 60 17.68 2.81 23.45
CA ASN A 60 16.94 1.90 24.31
C ASN A 60 17.35 0.45 24.01
N ASN A 61 16.78 -0.48 24.78
CA ASN A 61 17.13 -1.89 24.69
C ASN A 61 16.34 -2.67 23.64
N GLY A 62 15.47 -2.03 22.85
CA GLY A 62 14.63 -2.69 21.84
C GLY A 62 13.46 -3.53 22.38
N GLY A 63 13.38 -3.75 23.70
CA GLY A 63 12.26 -4.46 24.34
C GLY A 63 12.00 -5.86 23.75
N PRO A 64 10.71 -6.25 23.58
CA PRO A 64 10.33 -7.58 23.07
C PRO A 64 10.92 -7.92 21.70
N PHE A 65 11.10 -6.93 20.82
CA PHE A 65 11.70 -7.15 19.50
C PHE A 65 13.18 -7.56 19.60
N ARG A 66 13.96 -7.00 20.53
CA ARG A 66 15.32 -7.52 20.77
C ARG A 66 15.26 -8.95 21.26
N ASP A 67 14.37 -9.23 22.20
CA ASP A 67 14.29 -10.55 22.83
C ASP A 67 13.92 -11.64 21.81
N SER A 68 13.12 -11.31 20.78
CA SER A 68 12.84 -12.23 19.67
C SER A 68 14.05 -12.47 18.76
N LEU A 69 14.94 -11.49 18.57
CA LEU A 69 16.20 -11.67 17.83
C LEU A 69 17.17 -12.62 18.54
N PHE A 70 17.22 -12.58 19.87
CA PHE A 70 18.09 -13.43 20.67
C PHE A 70 17.77 -14.92 20.51
N ALA A 71 16.52 -15.27 20.24
CA ALA A 71 16.12 -16.65 19.95
C ALA A 71 16.79 -17.24 18.69
N TYR A 72 17.29 -16.37 17.79
CA TYR A 72 18.00 -16.74 16.57
C TYR A 72 19.51 -16.47 16.67
N GLY A 73 20.03 -16.18 17.86
CA GLY A 73 21.44 -15.84 18.05
C GLY A 73 21.85 -14.51 17.42
N ILE A 74 20.91 -13.58 17.20
CA ILE A 74 21.17 -12.27 16.59
C ILE A 74 21.26 -11.21 17.68
N GLY A 75 22.35 -10.42 17.71
CA GLY A 75 22.50 -9.30 18.64
C GLY A 75 21.70 -8.06 18.24
N PHE A 76 21.50 -7.14 19.18
CA PHE A 76 20.83 -5.86 18.93
C PHE A 76 21.72 -4.69 19.35
N VAL A 77 21.74 -3.65 18.52
CA VAL A 77 22.53 -2.45 18.74
C VAL A 77 21.64 -1.23 18.60
N SER A 78 21.61 -0.38 19.62
CA SER A 78 20.96 0.92 19.57
C SER A 78 22.01 2.03 19.67
N GLN A 79 21.93 3.04 18.81
CA GLN A 79 22.87 4.16 18.80
C GLN A 79 22.15 5.51 18.86
N ASP A 80 22.64 6.42 19.70
CA ASP A 80 22.18 7.82 19.67
C ASP A 80 22.83 8.50 18.47
N THR A 81 22.05 9.21 17.68
CA THR A 81 22.61 10.03 16.60
C THR A 81 23.53 11.13 17.16
N ARG A 82 24.37 11.69 16.29
CA ARG A 82 25.26 12.81 16.60
C ARG A 82 24.52 13.94 17.32
N GLY A 83 25.12 14.48 18.39
CA GLY A 83 24.55 15.57 19.19
C GLY A 83 23.28 15.21 19.99
N ARG A 84 22.90 13.93 20.06
CA ARG A 84 21.73 13.44 20.80
C ARG A 84 22.12 12.51 21.94
N GLY A 85 21.33 12.54 23.02
CA GLY A 85 21.54 11.74 24.22
C GLY A 85 22.97 11.84 24.73
N ASP A 86 23.70 10.73 24.73
CA ASP A 86 25.11 10.68 25.19
C ASP A 86 26.14 10.82 24.06
N SER A 87 25.71 10.95 22.80
CA SER A 87 26.61 11.11 21.65
C SER A 87 27.21 12.52 21.60
N GLU A 88 28.48 12.60 21.23
CA GLU A 88 29.19 13.85 21.00
C GLU A 88 28.71 14.53 19.70
N GLY A 89 29.20 15.75 19.45
CA GLY A 89 28.97 16.52 18.21
C GLY A 89 27.75 17.44 18.26
N GLU A 90 27.50 18.11 17.13
CA GLU A 90 26.33 18.97 16.94
C GLU A 90 25.22 18.21 16.20
N ASP A 91 23.98 18.39 16.62
CA ASP A 91 22.83 17.72 16.03
C ASP A 91 22.55 18.25 14.62
N SER A 92 22.86 17.44 13.63
CA SER A 92 22.62 17.70 12.21
C SER A 92 21.35 17.02 11.70
N LEU A 93 20.53 16.44 12.58
CA LEU A 93 19.42 15.54 12.24
C LEU A 93 19.85 14.38 11.34
N PHE A 94 19.60 14.50 10.03
CA PHE A 94 19.77 13.46 9.03
C PHE A 94 21.01 13.69 8.14
N PHE A 95 21.55 14.91 8.10
CA PHE A 95 22.56 15.33 7.11
C PHE A 95 23.90 14.58 7.21
N ASP A 96 24.24 14.08 8.39
CA ASP A 96 25.52 13.40 8.65
C ASP A 96 25.41 11.87 8.61
N ASN A 97 24.22 11.32 8.34
CA ASN A 97 24.00 9.87 8.38
C ASN A 97 24.44 9.17 7.09
N GLY A 98 24.03 9.69 5.93
CA GLY A 98 24.20 9.05 4.62
C GLY A 98 25.59 9.28 4.03
N TRP A 99 25.69 10.26 3.13
CA TRP A 99 26.91 10.58 2.40
C TRP A 99 27.31 12.06 2.53
N GLY A 100 28.56 12.34 2.13
CA GLY A 100 29.20 13.64 2.31
C GLY A 100 30.48 13.51 3.12
N GLU A 101 30.89 14.60 3.77
CA GLU A 101 32.08 14.63 4.62
C GLU A 101 31.95 13.70 5.83
N ARG A 102 30.76 13.71 6.46
CA ARG A 102 30.34 12.77 7.52
C ARG A 102 29.49 11.66 6.92
N ARG A 103 29.61 10.45 7.49
CA ARG A 103 28.89 9.24 7.06
C ARG A 103 28.63 8.34 8.27
N ASP A 104 27.93 8.86 9.26
CA ASP A 104 27.83 8.21 10.57
C ASP A 104 27.11 6.84 10.50
N GLY A 105 26.17 6.66 9.56
CA GLY A 105 25.52 5.38 9.32
C GLY A 105 26.52 4.34 8.81
N PHE A 106 27.26 4.69 7.77
CA PHE A 106 28.34 3.87 7.20
C PHE A 106 29.40 3.53 8.25
N ASP A 107 29.92 4.53 8.96
CA ASP A 107 31.00 4.35 9.94
C ASP A 107 30.57 3.45 11.10
N THR A 108 29.30 3.53 11.51
CA THR A 108 28.74 2.65 12.54
C THR A 108 28.65 1.21 12.07
N VAL A 109 28.14 0.95 10.86
CA VAL A 109 28.05 -0.41 10.30
C VAL A 109 29.44 -1.04 10.19
N GLU A 110 30.42 -0.31 9.66
CA GLU A 110 31.77 -0.82 9.48
C GLU A 110 32.51 -1.00 10.82
N TRP A 111 32.25 -0.13 11.80
CA TRP A 111 32.79 -0.34 13.14
C TRP A 111 32.23 -1.61 13.79
N LEU A 112 30.92 -1.87 13.65
CA LEU A 112 30.28 -3.07 14.18
C LEU A 112 30.88 -4.33 13.58
N ALA A 113 31.06 -4.36 12.26
CA ALA A 113 31.62 -5.51 11.54
C ALA A 113 33.03 -5.91 12.01
N LEU A 114 33.80 -4.96 12.54
CA LEU A 114 35.16 -5.19 13.03
C LEU A 114 35.23 -5.68 14.48
N GLN A 115 34.10 -5.74 15.19
CA GLN A 115 34.10 -6.16 16.59
C GLN A 115 34.29 -7.68 16.72
N PRO A 116 35.05 -8.16 17.72
CA PRO A 116 35.35 -9.59 17.88
C PRO A 116 34.11 -10.44 18.20
N TRP A 117 33.01 -9.80 18.59
CA TRP A 117 31.72 -10.43 18.88
C TRP A 117 30.74 -10.34 17.69
N CYS A 118 31.09 -9.65 16.60
CA CYS A 118 30.26 -9.56 15.40
C CYS A 118 30.82 -10.45 14.29
N ASN A 119 29.97 -11.18 13.56
CA ASN A 119 30.38 -12.02 12.42
C ASN A 119 30.49 -11.25 11.09
N GLY A 120 30.26 -9.93 11.11
CA GLY A 120 30.31 -9.09 9.91
C GLY A 120 28.99 -8.98 9.13
N LYS A 121 27.90 -9.62 9.56
CA LYS A 121 26.55 -9.38 8.99
C LYS A 121 25.76 -8.40 9.88
N ILE A 122 25.37 -7.25 9.31
CA ILE A 122 24.57 -6.24 10.00
C ILE A 122 23.22 -6.07 9.27
N GLY A 123 22.12 -6.13 10.01
CA GLY A 123 20.80 -5.69 9.53
C GLY A 123 20.49 -4.29 10.05
N TYR A 124 19.70 -3.51 9.31
CA TYR A 124 19.20 -2.21 9.79
C TYR A 124 17.72 -2.29 10.12
N TYR A 125 17.33 -1.83 11.31
CA TYR A 125 15.93 -1.72 11.74
C TYR A 125 15.62 -0.28 12.14
N GLY A 126 14.51 0.28 11.63
CA GLY A 126 14.09 1.61 12.06
C GLY A 126 12.69 2.00 11.60
N GLY A 127 11.97 2.70 12.46
CA GLY A 127 10.71 3.37 12.13
C GLY A 127 10.83 4.89 12.18
N SER A 128 9.99 5.62 11.44
CA SER A 128 9.95 7.10 11.52
C SER A 128 11.34 7.71 11.25
N ALA A 129 11.83 8.62 12.10
CA ALA A 129 13.18 9.18 11.98
C ALA A 129 14.31 8.12 11.94
N SER A 130 14.20 7.03 12.72
CA SER A 130 15.15 5.91 12.64
C SER A 130 15.11 5.21 11.28
N GLY A 131 13.94 5.17 10.64
CA GLY A 131 13.76 4.64 9.29
C GLY A 131 14.34 5.57 8.21
N ILE A 132 14.19 6.89 8.35
CA ILE A 132 14.83 7.88 7.47
C ILE A 132 16.36 7.70 7.50
N LEU A 133 16.92 7.55 8.70
CA LEU A 133 18.34 7.23 8.90
C LEU A 133 18.71 5.87 8.28
N GLY A 134 17.80 4.89 8.27
CA GLY A 134 18.00 3.59 7.64
C GLY A 134 18.10 3.66 6.12
N TYR A 135 17.18 4.36 5.47
CA TYR A 135 17.25 4.62 4.03
C TYR A 135 18.56 5.32 3.64
N LEU A 136 18.95 6.34 4.40
CA LEU A 136 20.22 7.05 4.16
C LEU A 136 21.44 6.15 4.40
N CYS A 137 21.39 5.25 5.39
CA CYS A 137 22.45 4.29 5.67
C CYS A 137 22.59 3.28 4.53
N MET A 138 21.48 2.73 4.04
CA MET A 138 21.47 1.83 2.89
C MET A 138 22.06 2.50 1.64
N ALA A 139 21.64 3.74 1.34
CA ALA A 139 22.14 4.52 0.20
C ALA A 139 23.63 4.92 0.34
N SER A 140 24.20 4.83 1.54
CA SER A 140 25.63 5.03 1.78
C SER A 140 26.49 3.80 1.44
N ASN A 141 25.85 2.66 1.15
CA ASN A 141 26.45 1.38 0.73
C ASN A 141 27.57 0.83 1.63
N PRO A 142 27.35 0.64 2.95
CA PRO A 142 28.32 -0.05 3.79
C PRO A 142 28.42 -1.54 3.42
N PRO A 143 29.61 -2.08 3.11
CA PRO A 143 29.79 -3.46 2.64
C PRO A 143 29.26 -4.55 3.57
N HIS A 144 29.17 -4.29 4.88
CA HIS A 144 28.72 -5.27 5.88
C HIS A 144 27.23 -5.18 6.22
N LEU A 145 26.48 -4.27 5.58
CA LEU A 145 25.02 -4.25 5.68
C LEU A 145 24.44 -5.35 4.78
N ALA A 146 23.56 -6.16 5.34
CA ALA A 146 23.00 -7.34 4.69
C ALA A 146 21.52 -7.15 4.30
N CYS A 147 20.74 -6.42 5.09
CA CYS A 147 19.32 -6.17 4.82
C CYS A 147 18.78 -4.98 5.62
N GLY A 148 17.64 -4.42 5.19
CA GLY A 148 16.90 -3.37 5.89
C GLY A 148 15.48 -3.80 6.27
N PHE A 149 14.94 -3.26 7.36
CA PHE A 149 13.53 -3.33 7.71
C PHE A 149 13.11 -1.93 8.17
N ILE A 150 12.41 -1.21 7.29
CA ILE A 150 12.13 0.23 7.44
C ILE A 150 10.63 0.47 7.50
N ALA A 151 10.16 1.17 8.52
CA ALA A 151 8.75 1.47 8.72
C ALA A 151 8.45 2.97 8.72
N MET A 152 7.42 3.38 7.99
CA MET A 152 6.81 4.73 8.03
C MET A 152 7.86 5.83 7.99
N ALA A 153 8.62 5.91 6.91
CA ALA A 153 9.78 6.79 6.80
C ALA A 153 9.88 7.46 5.42
N ALA A 154 10.34 8.71 5.41
CA ALA A 154 10.63 9.43 4.18
C ALA A 154 11.94 8.92 3.54
N SER A 155 11.87 8.57 2.26
CA SER A 155 13.02 8.24 1.40
C SER A 155 13.61 9.45 0.67
N ASN A 156 12.83 10.52 0.54
CA ASN A 156 13.24 11.83 0.09
C ASN A 156 12.67 12.84 1.08
N LEU A 157 13.52 13.46 1.90
CA LEU A 157 13.04 14.33 2.97
C LEU A 157 12.31 15.56 2.42
N TYR A 158 12.78 16.15 1.33
CA TYR A 158 12.13 17.31 0.71
C TYR A 158 10.72 16.96 0.25
N LYS A 159 10.59 16.00 -0.67
CA LYS A 159 9.31 15.66 -1.31
C LYS A 159 8.34 14.97 -0.35
N HIS A 160 8.83 14.12 0.55
CA HIS A 160 7.98 13.23 1.35
C HIS A 160 7.77 13.68 2.79
N ALA A 161 8.52 14.69 3.27
CA ALA A 161 8.37 15.18 4.65
C ALA A 161 8.15 16.68 4.76
N VAL A 162 8.89 17.50 3.99
CA VAL A 162 8.95 18.96 4.22
C VAL A 162 8.06 19.73 3.25
N PHE A 163 8.21 19.51 1.94
CA PHE A 163 7.51 20.21 0.86
C PHE A 163 6.80 19.28 -0.16
N PRO A 164 5.89 18.38 0.24
CA PRO A 164 5.05 17.65 -0.71
C PRO A 164 4.28 18.62 -1.61
N GLY A 165 4.46 18.48 -2.93
CA GLY A 165 3.86 19.39 -3.92
C GLY A 165 4.38 20.83 -3.85
N GLY A 166 5.54 21.05 -3.22
CA GLY A 166 6.05 22.40 -2.94
C GLY A 166 5.41 23.08 -1.72
N CYS A 167 4.37 22.49 -1.13
CA CYS A 167 3.68 23.06 0.04
C CYS A 167 4.36 22.63 1.35
N TYR A 168 4.73 23.60 2.21
CA TYR A 168 5.37 23.32 3.50
C TYR A 168 4.44 22.62 4.48
N ARG A 169 4.82 21.44 4.98
CA ARG A 169 4.09 20.65 5.99
C ARG A 169 4.21 21.24 7.39
N ARG A 170 3.57 22.38 7.60
CA ARG A 170 3.67 23.19 8.83
C ARG A 170 3.41 22.39 10.10
N GLU A 171 2.27 21.69 10.20
CA GLU A 171 1.90 20.87 11.37
C GLU A 171 3.02 19.92 11.77
N GLN A 172 3.50 19.13 10.81
CA GLN A 172 4.55 18.14 11.01
C GLN A 172 5.89 18.79 11.35
N ILE A 173 6.37 19.72 10.51
CA ILE A 173 7.74 20.23 10.62
C ILE A 173 7.88 21.16 11.81
N ASP A 174 7.01 22.16 11.96
CA ASP A 174 7.10 23.09 13.08
C ASP A 174 6.80 22.39 14.42
N GLY A 175 5.87 21.43 14.41
CA GLY A 175 5.54 20.66 15.60
C GLY A 175 6.66 19.69 16.00
N TRP A 176 7.21 18.92 15.06
CA TRP A 176 8.19 17.87 15.38
C TRP A 176 9.53 18.49 15.77
N THR A 177 9.95 19.55 15.07
CA THR A 177 11.15 20.29 15.47
C THR A 177 10.99 20.94 16.84
N ARG A 178 9.82 21.50 17.15
CA ARG A 178 9.55 22.04 18.50
C ARG A 178 9.64 20.96 19.57
N LEU A 179 9.02 19.80 19.38
CA LEU A 179 9.05 18.69 20.34
C LEU A 179 10.47 18.16 20.59
N ASN A 180 11.34 18.27 19.57
CA ASN A 180 12.72 17.78 19.64
C ASN A 180 13.76 18.88 19.95
N GLY A 181 13.36 20.12 20.21
CA GLY A 181 14.27 21.24 20.49
C GLY A 181 15.07 21.73 19.29
N LEU A 182 14.53 21.57 18.08
CA LEU A 182 15.18 21.78 16.78
C LEU A 182 14.59 22.92 15.95
N THR A 183 13.90 23.87 16.57
CA THR A 183 13.22 24.94 15.83
C THR A 183 14.15 25.78 14.96
N HIS A 184 15.46 25.79 15.24
CA HIS A 184 16.47 26.41 14.40
C HIS A 184 16.56 25.77 13.00
N MET A 185 16.21 24.48 12.86
CA MET A 185 16.17 23.80 11.57
C MET A 185 15.04 24.32 10.66
N ASN A 186 14.00 24.94 11.23
CA ASN A 186 12.91 25.50 10.42
C ASN A 186 13.40 26.67 9.57
N GLU A 187 14.34 27.48 10.08
CA GLU A 187 14.97 28.56 9.31
C GLU A 187 15.74 27.99 8.12
N LEU A 188 16.52 26.90 8.33
CA LEU A 188 17.21 26.21 7.25
C LEU A 188 16.24 25.73 6.16
N TYR A 189 15.11 25.13 6.53
CA TYR A 189 14.11 24.68 5.56
C TYR A 189 13.44 25.84 4.83
N VAL A 190 13.17 26.95 5.52
CA VAL A 190 12.59 28.16 4.93
C VAL A 190 13.56 28.79 3.93
N GLU A 191 14.84 28.89 4.26
CA GLU A 191 15.87 29.44 3.37
C GLU A 191 16.12 28.55 2.14
N ASN A 192 15.79 27.25 2.24
CA ASN A 192 15.98 26.25 1.19
C ASN A 192 14.64 25.67 0.70
N TYR A 193 13.60 26.50 0.61
CA TYR A 193 12.26 26.08 0.15
C TYR A 193 12.21 25.72 -1.34
N VAL A 194 13.23 26.08 -2.12
CA VAL A 194 13.44 25.60 -3.50
C VAL A 194 14.44 24.45 -3.45
N TYR A 195 14.11 23.35 -4.14
CA TYR A 195 14.96 22.16 -4.18
C TYR A 195 16.36 22.49 -4.70
N ASN A 196 17.39 21.96 -4.03
CA ASN A 196 18.79 22.25 -4.31
C ASN A 196 19.72 21.13 -3.81
N ASP A 197 21.02 21.25 -4.07
CA ASP A 197 22.04 20.24 -3.74
C ASP A 197 22.10 19.84 -2.25
N GLN A 198 21.62 20.68 -1.31
CA GLN A 198 21.54 20.27 0.09
C GLN A 198 20.49 19.18 0.29
N TRP A 199 19.38 19.25 -0.43
CA TRP A 199 18.32 18.26 -0.39
C TRP A 199 18.70 16.95 -1.06
N ASP A 200 19.62 16.96 -2.02
CA ASP A 200 20.17 15.73 -2.61
C ASP A 200 20.72 14.82 -1.52
N ARG A 201 21.43 15.36 -0.51
CA ARG A 201 22.00 14.60 0.62
C ARG A 201 20.96 13.84 1.44
N LEU A 202 19.69 14.18 1.30
CA LEU A 202 18.55 13.61 2.01
C LEU A 202 17.53 12.97 1.06
N ASN A 203 17.95 12.70 -0.18
CA ASN A 203 17.16 12.08 -1.24
C ASN A 203 17.87 10.82 -1.74
N ILE A 204 17.42 9.64 -1.29
CA ILE A 204 18.06 8.38 -1.68
C ILE A 204 17.92 8.08 -3.18
N PHE A 205 16.99 8.73 -3.88
CA PHE A 205 16.79 8.51 -5.31
C PHE A 205 17.95 8.99 -6.17
N THR A 206 18.83 9.83 -5.61
CA THR A 206 20.08 10.23 -6.27
C THR A 206 21.13 9.11 -6.26
N ARG A 207 20.89 8.00 -5.53
CA ARG A 207 21.86 6.92 -5.27
C ARG A 207 21.23 5.53 -5.25
N LEU A 208 20.18 5.29 -6.04
CA LEU A 208 19.51 3.98 -6.10
C LEU A 208 20.48 2.84 -6.44
N ASP A 209 21.42 3.10 -7.35
CA ASP A 209 22.48 2.19 -7.76
C ASP A 209 23.42 1.76 -6.60
N SER A 210 23.52 2.60 -5.57
CA SER A 210 24.33 2.36 -4.38
C SER A 210 23.60 1.50 -3.35
N ILE A 211 22.28 1.34 -3.45
CA ILE A 211 21.51 0.47 -2.55
C ILE A 211 21.60 -0.95 -3.10
N THR A 212 22.32 -1.83 -2.41
CA THR A 212 22.60 -3.21 -2.88
C THR A 212 21.98 -4.29 -1.99
N VAL A 213 21.20 -3.90 -0.99
CA VAL A 213 20.62 -4.82 0.00
C VAL A 213 19.09 -4.92 -0.13
N PRO A 214 18.50 -6.08 0.16
CA PRO A 214 17.06 -6.26 0.27
C PRO A 214 16.49 -5.46 1.44
N CYS A 215 15.26 -4.96 1.27
CA CYS A 215 14.55 -4.23 2.32
C CYS A 215 13.07 -4.61 2.39
N TYR A 216 12.57 -4.70 3.63
CA TYR A 216 11.14 -4.74 3.91
C TYR A 216 10.65 -3.34 4.27
N HIS A 217 9.70 -2.83 3.50
CA HIS A 217 9.12 -1.49 3.62
C HIS A 217 7.73 -1.56 4.26
N ILE A 218 7.52 -0.88 5.37
CA ILE A 218 6.23 -0.86 6.08
C ILE A 218 5.60 0.52 5.99
N GLY A 219 4.34 0.60 5.62
CA GLY A 219 3.58 1.86 5.52
C GLY A 219 2.19 1.76 6.13
N GLY A 220 1.50 2.90 6.18
CA GLY A 220 0.08 2.96 6.49
C GLY A 220 -0.62 3.92 5.53
N TRP A 221 -1.85 3.62 5.13
CA TRP A 221 -2.60 4.48 4.19
C TRP A 221 -2.78 5.92 4.68
N TYR A 222 -2.86 6.09 6.00
CA TYR A 222 -2.98 7.38 6.66
C TYR A 222 -1.67 7.83 7.34
N ASP A 223 -0.54 7.20 7.02
CA ASP A 223 0.79 7.58 7.50
C ASP A 223 1.38 8.72 6.68
N THR A 224 1.91 9.75 7.34
CA THR A 224 2.52 10.94 6.70
C THR A 224 3.62 10.62 5.69
N PHE A 225 4.35 9.53 5.88
CA PHE A 225 5.48 9.16 5.03
C PHE A 225 5.14 8.09 3.99
N LEU A 226 3.87 7.74 3.80
CA LEU A 226 3.49 6.65 2.90
C LEU A 226 4.06 6.79 1.49
N GLU A 227 4.01 7.99 0.89
CA GLU A 227 4.60 8.20 -0.44
C GLU A 227 6.10 7.88 -0.44
N GLY A 228 6.79 8.16 0.65
CA GLY A 228 8.20 7.78 0.82
C GLY A 228 8.42 6.28 0.93
N THR A 229 7.54 5.56 1.62
CA THR A 229 7.57 4.10 1.70
C THR A 229 7.32 3.47 0.33
N VAL A 230 6.27 3.90 -0.38
CA VAL A 230 5.90 3.38 -1.70
C VAL A 230 6.97 3.70 -2.74
N ASP A 231 7.41 4.96 -2.84
CA ASP A 231 8.47 5.35 -3.78
C ASP A 231 9.80 4.63 -3.49
N ALA A 232 10.13 4.38 -2.22
CA ALA A 232 11.32 3.61 -1.86
C ALA A 232 11.24 2.17 -2.36
N PHE A 233 10.13 1.48 -2.06
CA PHE A 233 9.90 0.13 -2.55
C PHE A 233 9.97 0.09 -4.08
N SER A 234 9.10 0.84 -4.77
CA SER A 234 8.97 0.74 -6.23
C SER A 234 10.27 1.07 -6.96
N LYS A 235 11.02 2.08 -6.51
CA LYS A 235 12.28 2.49 -7.16
C LYS A 235 13.44 1.57 -6.82
N ILE A 236 13.59 1.11 -5.57
CA ILE A 236 14.67 0.16 -5.25
C ILE A 236 14.39 -1.19 -5.91
N GLN A 237 13.13 -1.63 -5.93
CA GLN A 237 12.70 -2.87 -6.57
C GLN A 237 13.06 -2.90 -8.06
N SER A 238 12.94 -1.77 -8.76
CA SER A 238 13.15 -1.69 -10.22
C SER A 238 14.54 -1.18 -10.64
N GLU A 239 15.15 -0.30 -9.85
CA GLU A 239 16.38 0.45 -10.20
C GLU A 239 17.50 0.31 -9.17
N GLY A 240 17.28 -0.45 -8.08
CA GLY A 240 18.30 -0.70 -7.07
C GLY A 240 19.55 -1.37 -7.63
N GLY A 241 20.67 -1.21 -6.92
CA GLY A 241 21.93 -1.87 -7.23
C GLY A 241 21.85 -3.40 -7.18
N VAL A 242 22.92 -4.05 -7.61
CA VAL A 242 23.02 -5.52 -7.63
C VAL A 242 22.82 -6.08 -6.22
N GLY A 243 21.78 -6.91 -6.04
CA GLY A 243 21.37 -7.48 -4.75
C GLY A 243 20.08 -6.86 -4.16
N ALA A 244 19.74 -5.62 -4.54
CA ALA A 244 18.48 -4.97 -4.14
C ALA A 244 17.39 -5.06 -5.21
N ASN A 245 17.75 -5.02 -6.49
CA ASN A 245 16.78 -5.12 -7.57
C ASN A 245 16.01 -6.44 -7.49
N GLY A 246 14.67 -6.39 -7.48
CA GLY A 246 13.81 -7.56 -7.42
C GLY A 246 13.62 -8.18 -6.03
N THR A 247 14.32 -7.70 -4.99
CA THR A 247 14.37 -8.34 -3.65
C THR A 247 13.69 -7.53 -2.55
N GLN A 248 12.93 -6.49 -2.91
CA GLN A 248 12.21 -5.66 -1.95
C GLN A 248 10.85 -6.27 -1.63
N LYS A 249 10.39 -6.04 -0.40
CA LYS A 249 9.03 -6.38 0.05
C LYS A 249 8.35 -5.15 0.63
N MET A 250 7.03 -5.02 0.46
CA MET A 250 6.24 -3.91 1.00
C MET A 250 4.98 -4.40 1.68
N LEU A 251 4.69 -3.84 2.86
CA LEU A 251 3.43 -4.06 3.58
C LEU A 251 2.79 -2.72 3.96
N VAL A 252 1.54 -2.50 3.55
CA VAL A 252 0.80 -1.26 3.86
C VAL A 252 -0.57 -1.58 4.46
N GLY A 253 -0.78 -1.19 5.72
CA GLY A 253 -2.06 -1.35 6.40
C GLY A 253 -2.91 -0.08 6.46
N PRO A 254 -4.10 -0.12 7.08
CA PRO A 254 -5.02 1.02 7.19
C PRO A 254 -4.58 2.04 8.26
N TRP A 255 -3.29 2.17 8.53
CA TRP A 255 -2.81 2.82 9.75
C TRP A 255 -2.44 4.28 9.56
N THR A 256 -2.62 5.04 10.64
CA THR A 256 -1.94 6.31 10.90
C THR A 256 -0.54 6.05 11.47
N HIS A 257 0.30 7.09 11.60
CA HIS A 257 1.70 6.96 12.04
C HIS A 257 1.81 6.25 13.40
N GLY A 258 2.40 5.06 13.42
CA GLY A 258 2.64 4.26 14.63
C GLY A 258 1.44 3.48 15.19
N ASN A 259 0.24 3.61 14.61
CA ASN A 259 -1.01 3.08 15.18
C ASN A 259 -1.46 1.76 14.53
N TRP A 260 -0.57 0.79 14.33
CA TRP A 260 -0.90 -0.49 13.68
C TRP A 260 -1.53 -1.55 14.60
N ASP A 261 -1.47 -1.33 15.91
CA ASP A 261 -2.03 -2.20 16.96
C ASP A 261 -3.44 -1.77 17.41
N THR A 262 -4.03 -0.79 16.72
CA THR A 262 -5.40 -0.33 16.95
C THR A 262 -6.24 -0.39 15.69
N ARG A 263 -7.50 -0.81 15.85
CA ARG A 263 -8.51 -0.85 14.79
C ARG A 263 -9.06 0.53 14.46
N THR A 264 -9.02 1.46 15.42
CA THR A 264 -9.61 2.79 15.26
C THR A 264 -8.58 3.74 14.67
N GLN A 265 -8.91 4.30 13.51
CA GLN A 265 -8.09 5.22 12.76
C GLN A 265 -8.98 6.42 12.43
N GLY A 266 -8.63 7.61 12.95
CA GLY A 266 -9.53 8.76 12.87
C GLY A 266 -10.89 8.47 13.51
N ASP A 267 -11.95 8.65 12.73
CA ASP A 267 -13.34 8.44 13.14
C ASP A 267 -13.85 7.04 12.79
N LEU A 268 -13.09 6.24 12.04
CA LEU A 268 -13.49 4.90 11.58
C LEU A 268 -12.83 3.80 12.41
N THR A 269 -13.54 2.68 12.57
CA THR A 269 -13.02 1.48 13.22
C THR A 269 -13.04 0.32 12.23
N TYR A 270 -11.86 -0.11 11.81
CA TYR A 270 -11.68 -1.20 10.86
C TYR A 270 -11.95 -2.57 11.54
N PRO A 271 -12.24 -3.63 10.75
CA PRO A 271 -12.43 -4.98 11.29
C PRO A 271 -11.18 -5.54 11.99
N GLU A 272 -11.33 -6.62 12.75
CA GLU A 272 -10.24 -7.23 13.54
C GLU A 272 -9.01 -7.61 12.68
N ASN A 273 -9.23 -7.98 11.42
CA ASN A 273 -8.15 -8.32 10.47
C ASN A 273 -7.23 -7.14 10.11
N SER A 274 -7.57 -5.90 10.50
CA SER A 274 -6.73 -4.71 10.28
C SER A 274 -5.56 -4.59 11.25
N LEU A 275 -5.62 -5.31 12.38
CA LEU A 275 -4.56 -5.32 13.38
C LEU A 275 -3.33 -6.03 12.86
N TRP A 276 -2.17 -5.45 13.14
CA TRP A 276 -0.89 -6.07 12.80
C TRP A 276 0.12 -5.92 13.92
N HIS A 277 0.81 -7.02 14.22
CA HIS A 277 1.87 -7.08 15.20
C HIS A 277 3.21 -7.27 14.49
N PRO A 278 4.07 -6.24 14.42
CA PRO A 278 5.30 -6.28 13.63
C PRO A 278 6.35 -7.27 14.17
N GLU A 279 6.27 -7.64 15.46
CA GLU A 279 7.32 -8.36 16.20
C GLU A 279 7.62 -9.78 15.65
N GLY A 280 6.77 -10.33 14.78
CA GLY A 280 7.07 -11.57 14.06
C GLY A 280 7.73 -11.36 12.69
N LEU A 281 7.34 -10.33 11.94
CA LEU A 281 7.76 -10.16 10.54
C LEU A 281 9.21 -9.68 10.46
N ALA A 282 9.56 -8.65 11.24
CA ALA A 282 10.93 -8.15 11.29
C ALA A 282 11.90 -9.23 11.76
N THR A 283 11.51 -9.99 12.79
CA THR A 283 12.32 -11.11 13.32
C THR A 283 12.55 -12.17 12.24
N LYS A 284 11.52 -12.59 11.49
CA LYS A 284 11.66 -13.56 10.38
C LYS A 284 12.57 -13.04 9.27
N TRP A 285 12.41 -11.77 8.91
CA TRP A 285 13.26 -11.13 7.91
C TRP A 285 14.74 -11.14 8.31
N PHE A 286 15.06 -10.73 9.54
CA PHE A 286 16.43 -10.76 10.04
C PHE A 286 16.94 -12.18 10.24
N ALA A 287 16.12 -13.12 10.71
CA ALA A 287 16.49 -14.52 10.83
C ALA A 287 16.93 -15.10 9.48
N HIS A 288 16.22 -14.78 8.40
CA HIS A 288 16.60 -15.21 7.05
C HIS A 288 17.96 -14.63 6.62
N TYR A 289 18.11 -13.31 6.63
CA TYR A 289 19.30 -12.65 6.08
C TYR A 289 20.54 -12.70 6.97
N LEU A 290 20.36 -12.81 8.29
CA LEU A 290 21.46 -12.73 9.26
C LEU A 290 21.84 -14.08 9.86
N ALA A 291 20.86 -14.98 10.02
CA ALA A 291 21.06 -16.30 10.62
C ALA A 291 20.89 -17.46 9.63
N ASP A 292 20.69 -17.18 8.34
CA ASP A 292 20.53 -18.17 7.27
C ASP A 292 19.34 -19.14 7.53
N GLU A 293 18.30 -18.66 8.22
CA GLU A 293 17.08 -19.43 8.50
C GLU A 293 16.20 -19.57 7.25
N ASP A 294 15.84 -20.80 6.93
CA ASP A 294 14.91 -21.11 5.85
C ASP A 294 13.46 -21.03 6.38
N ASN A 295 12.84 -19.88 6.17
CA ASN A 295 11.51 -19.57 6.69
C ASN A 295 10.52 -19.07 5.62
N ASN A 296 10.86 -19.28 4.34
CA ASN A 296 10.07 -18.91 3.16
C ASN A 296 9.68 -17.43 3.07
N ILE A 297 10.39 -16.52 3.76
CA ILE A 297 10.05 -15.08 3.71
C ILE A 297 10.19 -14.48 2.31
N GLU A 298 11.15 -14.98 1.53
CA GLU A 298 11.38 -14.58 0.13
C GLU A 298 10.29 -15.05 -0.82
N ASP A 299 9.64 -16.18 -0.52
CA ASP A 299 8.57 -16.76 -1.34
C ASP A 299 7.23 -16.01 -1.18
N THR A 300 7.12 -15.14 -0.18
CA THR A 300 5.92 -14.29 0.00
C THR A 300 5.77 -13.26 -1.12
N ALA A 301 4.55 -12.77 -1.36
CA ALA A 301 4.33 -11.70 -2.32
C ALA A 301 5.19 -10.47 -2.03
N ASN A 302 5.63 -9.77 -3.08
CA ASN A 302 6.45 -8.57 -2.92
C ASN A 302 5.66 -7.41 -2.31
N VAL A 303 4.36 -7.37 -2.54
CA VAL A 303 3.49 -6.32 -2.03
C VAL A 303 2.31 -6.97 -1.34
N ARG A 304 2.07 -6.58 -0.09
CA ARG A 304 0.87 -6.96 0.65
C ARG A 304 0.22 -5.71 1.21
N VAL A 305 -1.01 -5.44 0.83
CA VAL A 305 -1.70 -4.23 1.24
C VAL A 305 -3.08 -4.51 1.78
N TYR A 306 -3.56 -3.64 2.64
CA TYR A 306 -4.93 -3.70 3.14
C TYR A 306 -5.85 -2.90 2.22
N ILE A 307 -6.79 -3.54 1.55
CA ILE A 307 -7.83 -2.84 0.78
C ILE A 307 -8.78 -2.18 1.77
N LEU A 308 -8.80 -0.84 1.77
CA LEU A 308 -9.79 -0.07 2.51
C LEU A 308 -11.17 -0.28 1.89
N GLY A 309 -12.22 -0.18 2.69
CA GLY A 309 -13.60 -0.15 2.20
C GLY A 309 -14.55 0.31 3.29
N ALA A 310 -15.84 0.07 3.06
CA ALA A 310 -16.90 0.39 4.01
C ALA A 310 -16.66 -0.36 5.32
N VAL A 311 -16.54 0.41 6.41
CA VAL A 311 -16.37 -0.19 7.73
C VAL A 311 -17.68 -0.79 8.23
N GLY A 312 -17.62 -2.07 8.58
CA GLY A 312 -18.68 -2.86 9.21
C GLY A 312 -18.06 -4.15 9.75
N ASP A 313 -18.69 -4.83 10.71
CA ASP A 313 -18.16 -6.09 11.28
C ASP A 313 -18.18 -7.29 10.29
N THR A 314 -18.19 -7.03 8.98
CA THR A 314 -18.14 -8.01 7.89
C THR A 314 -16.81 -7.90 7.16
N ILE A 315 -16.14 -9.04 6.94
CA ILE A 315 -14.80 -9.13 6.34
C ILE A 315 -14.80 -8.68 4.87
N ASP A 316 -15.93 -8.83 4.17
CA ASP A 316 -16.01 -8.74 2.70
C ASP A 316 -15.62 -7.37 2.12
N ALA A 317 -15.68 -6.28 2.90
CA ALA A 317 -15.37 -4.94 2.40
C ALA A 317 -13.92 -4.48 2.69
N CYS A 318 -13.24 -5.07 3.68
CA CYS A 318 -11.91 -4.66 4.12
C CYS A 318 -11.03 -5.88 4.35
N HIS A 319 -10.03 -6.10 3.49
CA HIS A 319 -9.21 -7.31 3.50
C HIS A 319 -7.75 -7.05 3.12
N TRP A 320 -6.87 -8.01 3.41
CA TRP A 320 -5.50 -8.01 2.90
C TRP A 320 -5.47 -8.62 1.51
N GLU A 321 -4.73 -8.00 0.60
CA GLU A 321 -4.51 -8.45 -0.76
C GLU A 321 -3.03 -8.39 -1.10
N GLU A 322 -2.60 -9.28 -1.99
CA GLU A 322 -1.21 -9.47 -2.36
C GLU A 322 -1.00 -9.17 -3.85
N PHE A 323 0.11 -8.51 -4.15
CA PHE A 323 0.49 -8.10 -5.50
C PHE A 323 1.96 -8.42 -5.76
N SER A 324 2.29 -8.66 -7.04
CA SER A 324 3.66 -8.92 -7.46
C SER A 324 4.54 -7.65 -7.50
N ASN A 325 3.93 -6.48 -7.67
CA ASN A 325 4.60 -5.19 -7.76
C ASN A 325 3.65 -4.03 -7.39
N TRP A 326 4.21 -2.81 -7.27
CA TRP A 326 3.43 -1.58 -7.08
C TRP A 326 3.85 -0.47 -8.08
N PRO A 327 2.90 0.18 -8.77
CA PRO A 327 1.47 -0.16 -8.84
C PRO A 327 1.24 -1.59 -9.37
N PRO A 328 0.10 -2.23 -9.06
CA PRO A 328 -0.22 -3.56 -9.58
C PRO A 328 -0.23 -3.55 -11.12
N VAL A 329 0.21 -4.64 -11.75
CA VAL A 329 0.31 -4.74 -13.22
C VAL A 329 -1.06 -4.81 -13.89
N GLU A 330 -2.05 -5.27 -13.14
CA GLU A 330 -3.47 -5.35 -13.48
C GLU A 330 -4.20 -4.00 -13.34
N SER A 331 -3.56 -2.98 -12.74
CA SER A 331 -4.16 -1.66 -12.63
C SER A 331 -4.07 -0.90 -13.95
N PHE A 332 -5.12 -0.16 -14.29
CA PHE A 332 -5.11 0.75 -15.44
C PHE A 332 -5.74 2.09 -15.11
N LYS A 333 -5.41 3.10 -15.93
CA LYS A 333 -5.85 4.47 -15.72
C LYS A 333 -7.30 4.65 -16.17
N ASP A 334 -8.14 5.10 -15.25
CA ASP A 334 -9.51 5.55 -15.52
C ASP A 334 -9.71 7.01 -15.07
N SER A 335 -10.77 7.68 -15.51
CA SER A 335 -10.98 9.11 -15.22
C SER A 335 -12.43 9.47 -14.91
N LEU A 336 -12.61 10.29 -13.87
CA LEU A 336 -13.88 10.97 -13.59
C LEU A 336 -13.70 12.48 -13.81
N PHE A 337 -14.48 13.03 -14.72
CA PHE A 337 -14.48 14.45 -15.09
C PHE A 337 -15.33 15.27 -14.11
N LEU A 338 -14.89 16.50 -13.85
CA LEU A 338 -15.57 17.45 -13.00
C LEU A 338 -16.59 18.24 -13.83
N HIS A 339 -17.77 18.53 -13.24
CA HIS A 339 -18.87 19.20 -13.95
C HIS A 339 -19.33 20.50 -13.28
N LEU A 340 -19.93 21.41 -14.07
CA LEU A 340 -20.45 22.69 -13.58
C LEU A 340 -21.49 22.56 -12.45
N ASN A 341 -22.29 21.51 -12.48
CA ASN A 341 -23.34 21.21 -11.51
C ASN A 341 -22.83 20.52 -10.24
N ASN A 342 -21.52 20.55 -9.97
CA ASN A 342 -20.88 19.92 -8.81
C ASN A 342 -21.00 18.38 -8.78
N THR A 343 -21.09 17.72 -9.94
CA THR A 343 -21.01 16.25 -10.05
C THR A 343 -19.68 15.79 -10.64
N ILE A 344 -19.40 14.49 -10.54
CA ILE A 344 -18.33 13.81 -11.31
C ILE A 344 -18.91 12.64 -12.11
N SER A 345 -18.42 12.40 -13.32
CA SER A 345 -18.81 11.25 -14.15
C SER A 345 -17.73 10.87 -15.17
N GLU A 346 -17.91 9.76 -15.89
CA GLU A 346 -16.95 9.26 -16.90
C GLU A 346 -16.90 10.10 -18.19
N ILE A 347 -17.86 11.01 -18.39
CA ILE A 347 -17.97 11.80 -19.62
C ILE A 347 -17.78 13.26 -19.29
N THR A 348 -16.98 14.00 -20.07
CA THR A 348 -16.83 15.45 -19.89
C THR A 348 -18.08 16.24 -20.28
N ASP A 349 -18.22 17.45 -19.73
CA ASP A 349 -19.22 18.43 -20.17
C ASP A 349 -19.07 18.77 -21.66
N THR A 350 -20.16 19.23 -22.27
CA THR A 350 -20.23 19.59 -23.70
C THR A 350 -19.97 21.08 -23.97
N ILE A 351 -19.89 21.90 -22.92
CA ILE A 351 -19.70 23.35 -22.99
C ILE A 351 -18.57 23.74 -22.05
N ASP A 352 -17.66 24.59 -22.53
CA ASP A 352 -16.61 25.17 -21.71
C ASP A 352 -17.19 26.19 -20.73
N THR A 353 -16.88 26.03 -19.45
CA THR A 353 -17.36 26.88 -18.36
C THR A 353 -16.41 26.76 -17.15
N PHE A 354 -16.73 27.40 -16.04
CA PHE A 354 -15.94 27.33 -14.82
C PHE A 354 -16.78 27.49 -13.55
N LEU A 355 -16.27 26.92 -12.45
CA LEU A 355 -16.71 27.23 -11.09
C LEU A 355 -15.72 28.21 -10.45
N THR A 356 -16.16 28.94 -9.43
CA THR A 356 -15.34 29.91 -8.70
C THR A 356 -15.35 29.65 -7.20
N TYR A 357 -14.22 29.87 -6.54
CA TYR A 357 -14.10 29.96 -5.08
C TYR A 357 -13.02 31.00 -4.73
N TYR A 358 -12.82 31.26 -3.45
CA TYR A 358 -11.76 32.15 -2.99
C TYR A 358 -10.92 31.51 -1.89
N HIS A 359 -9.75 32.09 -1.65
CA HIS A 359 -8.85 31.73 -0.55
C HIS A 359 -8.37 32.98 0.16
N ASP A 360 -8.68 33.11 1.44
CA ASP A 360 -8.18 34.15 2.33
C ASP A 360 -7.11 33.58 3.27
N PRO A 361 -5.81 33.93 3.08
CA PRO A 361 -4.73 33.45 3.94
C PRO A 361 -4.86 33.87 5.41
N ASN A 362 -5.67 34.88 5.73
CA ASN A 362 -5.92 35.31 7.11
C ASN A 362 -7.06 34.52 7.79
N ALA A 363 -7.81 33.74 7.01
CA ALA A 363 -8.87 32.87 7.49
C ALA A 363 -8.85 31.53 6.74
N PRO A 364 -7.71 30.82 6.70
CA PRO A 364 -7.54 29.65 5.85
C PRO A 364 -8.49 28.52 6.29
N MET A 365 -8.90 27.71 5.33
CA MET A 365 -9.73 26.54 5.61
C MET A 365 -8.94 25.52 6.43
N TYR A 366 -9.51 25.08 7.56
CA TYR A 366 -8.90 24.08 8.40
C TYR A 366 -9.02 22.68 7.80
N HIS A 367 -8.01 21.84 8.02
CA HIS A 367 -7.94 20.44 7.63
C HIS A 367 -8.23 19.55 8.84
N THR A 368 -8.96 18.47 8.58
CA THR A 368 -9.31 17.48 9.61
C THR A 368 -8.99 16.07 9.07
N GLY A 369 -8.17 15.30 9.77
CA GLY A 369 -7.79 13.93 9.41
C GLY A 369 -6.60 13.86 8.45
N GLY A 370 -6.60 12.83 7.62
CA GLY A 370 -5.58 12.60 6.60
C GLY A 370 -4.25 12.15 7.22
N ARG A 371 -3.15 12.44 6.53
CA ARG A 371 -1.80 12.03 6.93
C ARG A 371 -1.07 13.11 7.75
N ASN A 372 -1.68 13.52 8.86
CA ASN A 372 -1.02 14.36 9.87
C ASN A 372 -0.16 13.52 10.82
N LEU A 373 0.89 14.12 11.38
CA LEU A 373 1.85 13.40 12.24
C LEU A 373 1.55 13.59 13.75
N LEU A 374 1.36 14.83 14.19
CA LEU A 374 1.37 15.26 15.59
C LEU A 374 -0.01 15.56 16.14
N SER A 375 -1.06 15.30 15.36
CA SER A 375 -2.45 15.30 15.83
C SER A 375 -2.68 14.40 17.04
N VAL A 376 -1.80 13.42 17.28
CA VAL A 376 -1.80 12.54 18.46
C VAL A 376 -1.22 13.23 19.71
N TYR A 377 -0.41 14.29 19.54
CA TYR A 377 0.40 14.90 20.60
C TYR A 377 0.06 16.37 20.94
N LEU A 378 -0.53 17.14 20.01
CA LEU A 378 -0.83 18.57 20.21
C LEU A 378 -2.34 18.85 20.10
N LEU A 379 -3.01 18.87 21.25
CA LEU A 379 -4.35 19.46 21.49
C LEU A 379 -5.57 18.88 20.73
N GLY A 380 -5.42 17.86 19.89
CA GLY A 380 -6.54 17.12 19.30
C GLY A 380 -7.39 17.89 18.27
N LEU A 381 -6.95 19.09 17.87
CA LEU A 381 -7.53 19.86 16.77
C LEU A 381 -6.73 19.49 15.51
N GLY A 382 -7.34 18.78 14.57
CA GLY A 382 -6.66 18.30 13.35
C GLY A 382 -6.87 16.81 13.14
N GLY A 383 -6.41 15.96 14.06
CA GLY A 383 -6.55 14.50 13.92
C GLY A 383 -5.78 13.91 12.73
N SER A 384 -5.54 12.59 12.76
CA SER A 384 -5.04 11.82 11.62
C SER A 384 -6.07 10.75 11.27
N GLY A 385 -5.91 10.14 10.10
CA GLY A 385 -6.80 9.08 9.62
C GLY A 385 -8.08 9.59 8.97
N PRO A 386 -9.00 8.69 8.66
CA PRO A 386 -10.26 9.04 8.02
C PRO A 386 -11.15 9.79 8.99
N ARG A 387 -11.42 11.06 8.68
CA ARG A 387 -12.29 11.91 9.50
C ARG A 387 -13.40 12.51 8.69
N ASN A 388 -14.52 12.74 9.34
CA ASN A 388 -15.67 13.37 8.73
C ASN A 388 -15.34 14.81 8.28
N GLN A 389 -15.63 15.14 7.03
CA GLN A 389 -15.29 16.42 6.40
C GLN A 389 -16.41 17.48 6.47
N PHE A 390 -17.41 17.32 7.33
CA PHE A 390 -18.53 18.24 7.46
C PHE A 390 -18.12 19.73 7.62
N LEU A 391 -17.04 20.03 8.34
CA LEU A 391 -16.57 21.41 8.52
C LEU A 391 -16.03 22.03 7.23
N GLN A 392 -15.49 21.20 6.35
CA GLN A 392 -14.97 21.57 5.05
C GLN A 392 -16.13 21.77 4.07
N ASP A 393 -17.18 20.94 4.18
CA ASP A 393 -18.38 21.01 3.34
C ASP A 393 -19.14 22.34 3.43
N ILE A 394 -19.08 23.01 4.59
CA ILE A 394 -19.78 24.29 4.81
C ILE A 394 -18.91 25.52 4.49
N SER A 395 -17.66 25.32 4.08
CA SER A 395 -16.74 26.39 3.73
C SER A 395 -17.02 26.92 2.32
N ALA A 396 -17.03 28.25 2.15
CA ALA A 396 -17.10 28.88 0.84
C ALA A 396 -15.73 28.96 0.12
N GLN A 397 -14.65 28.49 0.76
CA GLN A 397 -13.27 28.57 0.27
C GLN A 397 -12.83 27.34 -0.53
N GLY A 398 -13.80 26.66 -1.15
CA GLY A 398 -13.56 25.50 -1.99
C GLY A 398 -14.82 25.11 -2.77
N VAL A 399 -14.66 24.14 -3.66
CA VAL A 399 -15.74 23.50 -4.41
C VAL A 399 -15.72 22.00 -4.16
N ILE A 400 -16.90 21.40 -4.17
CA ILE A 400 -17.09 19.97 -3.95
C ILE A 400 -17.77 19.39 -5.18
N PHE A 401 -17.32 18.20 -5.60
CA PHE A 401 -17.94 17.42 -6.65
C PHE A 401 -18.28 16.04 -6.09
N THR A 402 -19.45 15.50 -6.39
CA THR A 402 -19.86 14.17 -5.89
C THR A 402 -20.39 13.31 -7.03
N SER A 403 -20.03 12.03 -7.05
CA SER A 403 -20.53 11.08 -8.04
C SER A 403 -22.01 10.78 -7.80
N ASP A 404 -22.64 10.11 -8.77
CA ASP A 404 -23.85 9.34 -8.50
C ASP A 404 -23.57 8.22 -7.48
N VAL A 405 -24.64 7.65 -6.93
CA VAL A 405 -24.49 6.46 -6.07
C VAL A 405 -23.83 5.38 -6.93
N LEU A 406 -22.75 4.79 -6.42
CA LEU A 406 -22.10 3.68 -7.09
C LEU A 406 -23.06 2.49 -7.10
N GLU A 407 -23.41 2.01 -8.28
CA GLU A 407 -24.21 0.79 -8.44
C GLU A 407 -23.36 -0.46 -8.17
N GLU A 408 -22.08 -0.41 -8.56
CA GLU A 408 -21.07 -1.44 -8.35
C GLU A 408 -19.83 -0.85 -7.64
N PRO A 409 -19.07 -1.63 -6.87
CA PRO A 409 -17.88 -1.14 -6.20
C PRO A 409 -16.81 -0.66 -7.18
N LEU A 410 -16.16 0.47 -6.88
CA LEU A 410 -14.98 0.94 -7.62
C LEU A 410 -13.70 0.67 -6.82
N LYS A 411 -12.91 -0.30 -7.28
CA LYS A 411 -11.63 -0.66 -6.67
C LYS A 411 -10.49 0.16 -7.27
N VAL A 412 -9.90 1.03 -6.45
CA VAL A 412 -8.77 1.89 -6.76
C VAL A 412 -7.53 1.37 -6.03
N VAL A 413 -6.54 0.90 -6.77
CA VAL A 413 -5.28 0.38 -6.23
C VAL A 413 -4.12 0.92 -7.04
N GLY A 414 -3.46 1.95 -6.51
CA GLY A 414 -2.35 2.64 -7.16
C GLY A 414 -2.34 4.13 -6.83
N ASN A 415 -1.90 4.95 -7.78
CA ASN A 415 -1.75 6.39 -7.62
C ASN A 415 -2.94 7.17 -8.20
N ILE A 416 -3.44 8.13 -7.44
CA ILE A 416 -4.46 9.09 -7.88
C ILE A 416 -3.79 10.39 -8.30
N ARG A 417 -4.22 10.95 -9.44
CA ARG A 417 -3.77 12.27 -9.91
C ARG A 417 -4.96 13.17 -10.22
N ALA A 418 -4.84 14.45 -9.92
CA ALA A 418 -5.82 15.45 -10.36
C ALA A 418 -5.22 16.25 -11.51
N LYS A 419 -5.84 16.15 -12.69
CA LYS A 419 -5.51 16.96 -13.87
C LYS A 419 -6.58 18.03 -14.01
N ILE A 420 -6.30 19.23 -13.51
CA ILE A 420 -7.30 20.30 -13.40
C ILE A 420 -6.86 21.55 -14.16
N PHE A 421 -7.81 22.20 -14.82
CA PHE A 421 -7.62 23.47 -15.50
C PHE A 421 -8.06 24.59 -14.58
N VAL A 422 -7.15 25.52 -14.29
CA VAL A 422 -7.37 26.55 -13.27
C VAL A 422 -6.88 27.92 -13.71
N SER A 423 -7.40 28.96 -13.08
CA SER A 423 -6.81 30.31 -13.12
C SER A 423 -6.94 30.95 -11.75
N SER A 424 -6.04 31.87 -11.42
CA SER A 424 -6.12 32.76 -10.26
C SER A 424 -5.99 34.22 -10.69
N ASP A 425 -6.48 35.16 -9.88
CA ASP A 425 -6.15 36.59 -10.00
C ASP A 425 -4.85 36.96 -9.26
N CYS A 426 -4.25 36.01 -8.54
CA CYS A 426 -2.95 36.14 -7.88
C CYS A 426 -1.82 35.53 -8.72
N MET A 427 -0.58 35.95 -8.46
CA MET A 427 0.62 35.40 -9.10
C MET A 427 1.00 34.01 -8.57
N ASP A 428 0.46 33.64 -7.41
CA ASP A 428 0.68 32.36 -6.76
C ASP A 428 -0.50 32.05 -5.84
N THR A 429 -0.76 30.76 -5.62
CA THR A 429 -1.75 30.20 -4.70
C THR A 429 -1.58 28.68 -4.69
N ASP A 430 -2.08 28.01 -3.67
CA ASP A 430 -2.08 26.54 -3.65
C ASP A 430 -3.33 25.97 -4.30
N PHE A 431 -3.25 24.71 -4.75
CA PHE A 431 -4.39 23.88 -5.12
C PHE A 431 -4.32 22.55 -4.37
N MET A 432 -5.35 22.30 -3.57
CA MET A 432 -5.47 21.19 -2.64
C MET A 432 -6.63 20.30 -3.07
N ILE A 433 -6.38 18.99 -3.14
CA ILE A 433 -7.37 17.98 -3.54
C ILE A 433 -7.66 17.07 -2.36
N ARG A 434 -8.94 16.86 -2.04
CA ARG A 434 -9.40 15.84 -1.09
C ARG A 434 -10.22 14.80 -1.83
N ILE A 435 -9.97 13.54 -1.55
CA ILE A 435 -10.78 12.39 -1.99
C ILE A 435 -11.48 11.83 -0.76
N GLU A 436 -12.80 11.71 -0.85
CA GLU A 436 -13.67 11.38 0.27
C GLU A 436 -14.61 10.22 -0.13
N ASP A 437 -14.84 9.32 0.82
CA ASP A 437 -15.85 8.27 0.71
C ASP A 437 -17.13 8.72 1.42
N VAL A 438 -18.22 8.87 0.67
CA VAL A 438 -19.52 9.30 1.19
C VAL A 438 -20.39 8.07 1.44
N TYR A 439 -20.60 7.78 2.71
CA TYR A 439 -21.40 6.66 3.16
C TYR A 439 -22.89 6.91 2.90
N PRO A 440 -23.70 5.86 2.67
CA PRO A 440 -25.16 5.95 2.56
C PRO A 440 -25.84 6.59 3.78
N SER A 441 -25.18 6.50 4.95
CA SER A 441 -25.62 7.14 6.19
C SER A 441 -25.46 8.67 6.19
N GLY A 442 -24.75 9.23 5.21
CA GLY A 442 -24.55 10.66 4.99
C GLY A 442 -23.20 11.22 5.44
N GLY A 443 -22.35 10.43 6.11
CA GLY A 443 -21.00 10.86 6.48
C GLY A 443 -20.04 10.81 5.30
N ALA A 444 -19.27 11.89 5.08
CA ALA A 444 -18.18 11.94 4.11
C ALA A 444 -16.85 11.86 4.86
N TYR A 445 -16.08 10.79 4.66
CA TYR A 445 -14.82 10.57 5.36
C TYR A 445 -13.65 10.77 4.41
N LEU A 446 -12.66 11.53 4.87
CA LEU A 446 -11.43 11.73 4.11
C LEU A 446 -10.70 10.40 3.91
N VAL A 447 -10.49 10.03 2.65
CA VAL A 447 -9.67 8.88 2.29
C VAL A 447 -8.24 9.36 2.06
N PHE A 448 -8.07 10.35 1.18
CA PHE A 448 -6.75 10.84 0.80
C PHE A 448 -6.75 12.31 0.39
N ASP A 449 -5.59 12.96 0.42
CA ASP A 449 -5.44 14.35 -0.03
C ASP A 449 -4.04 14.67 -0.56
N GLY A 450 -4.02 15.54 -1.57
CA GLY A 450 -2.83 16.04 -2.24
C GLY A 450 -2.79 17.56 -2.30
N ALA A 451 -1.61 18.08 -2.60
CA ALA A 451 -1.32 19.51 -2.61
C ALA A 451 -0.38 19.84 -3.76
N LEU A 452 -0.53 21.03 -4.33
CA LEU A 452 0.43 21.66 -5.23
C LEU A 452 0.44 23.16 -4.98
N ASP A 453 1.62 23.71 -4.71
CA ASP A 453 1.86 25.15 -4.77
C ASP A 453 2.08 25.52 -6.25
N ALA A 454 1.28 26.46 -6.77
CA ALA A 454 1.28 26.79 -8.19
C ALA A 454 2.64 27.30 -8.69
N ARG A 455 3.49 27.85 -7.81
CA ARG A 455 4.85 28.26 -8.18
C ARG A 455 5.76 27.10 -8.54
N PHE A 456 5.42 25.88 -8.13
CA PHE A 456 6.18 24.65 -8.34
C PHE A 456 5.51 23.67 -9.30
N ARG A 457 4.55 24.15 -10.10
CA ARG A 457 3.81 23.33 -11.08
C ARG A 457 4.69 22.64 -12.14
N ASP A 458 5.84 23.24 -12.48
CA ASP A 458 6.76 22.74 -13.51
C ASP A 458 8.01 22.05 -12.91
N GLY A 459 8.03 21.85 -11.59
CA GLY A 459 9.18 21.34 -10.84
C GLY A 459 9.41 22.12 -9.55
N THR A 460 10.18 21.53 -8.63
CA THR A 460 10.47 22.13 -7.30
C THR A 460 11.85 22.78 -7.21
N ASP A 461 12.68 22.64 -8.24
CA ASP A 461 14.06 23.15 -8.35
C ASP A 461 14.15 24.59 -8.88
N TYR A 462 13.02 25.17 -9.29
CA TYR A 462 12.89 26.58 -9.66
C TYR A 462 11.44 27.05 -9.45
N GLU A 463 11.26 28.37 -9.39
CA GLU A 463 9.93 29.00 -9.26
C GLU A 463 9.41 29.47 -10.63
N VAL A 464 8.12 29.26 -10.87
CA VAL A 464 7.39 29.82 -12.01
C VAL A 464 6.08 30.44 -11.54
N PHE A 465 5.84 31.73 -11.77
CA PHE A 465 4.59 32.37 -11.32
C PHE A 465 3.44 32.19 -12.31
N LEU A 466 2.21 32.30 -11.81
CA LEU A 466 1.01 32.43 -12.63
C LEU A 466 0.91 33.84 -13.20
N THR A 467 0.43 33.96 -14.43
CA THR A 467 -0.10 35.21 -14.94
C THR A 467 -1.56 35.35 -14.49
N PRO A 468 -1.94 36.41 -13.76
CA PRO A 468 -3.32 36.61 -13.33
C PRO A 468 -4.35 36.49 -14.48
N GLY A 469 -5.32 35.59 -14.32
CA GLY A 469 -6.39 35.32 -15.26
C GLY A 469 -6.05 34.35 -16.41
N GLU A 470 -4.79 33.92 -16.55
CA GLU A 470 -4.40 32.89 -17.51
C GLU A 470 -4.81 31.49 -17.01
N ILE A 471 -5.15 30.59 -17.94
CA ILE A 471 -5.59 29.23 -17.64
C ILE A 471 -4.38 28.29 -17.72
N TYR A 472 -4.18 27.50 -16.68
CA TYR A 472 -3.13 26.50 -16.58
C TYR A 472 -3.73 25.12 -16.35
N GLU A 473 -3.17 24.09 -17.00
CA GLU A 473 -3.39 22.70 -16.59
C GLU A 473 -2.40 22.38 -15.47
N LEU A 474 -2.91 21.95 -14.32
CA LEU A 474 -2.11 21.46 -13.20
C LEU A 474 -2.24 19.94 -13.12
N ASP A 475 -1.10 19.27 -12.92
CA ASP A 475 -1.03 17.83 -12.70
C ASP A 475 -0.60 17.54 -11.26
N ILE A 476 -1.59 17.43 -10.37
CA ILE A 476 -1.38 17.28 -8.94
C ILE A 476 -1.29 15.79 -8.60
N ASP A 477 -0.17 15.38 -8.02
CA ASP A 477 -0.03 14.05 -7.42
C ASP A 477 -0.85 14.01 -6.13
N VAL A 478 -1.97 13.28 -6.16
CA VAL A 478 -2.84 13.17 -4.99
C VAL A 478 -2.27 12.15 -4.03
N GLY A 479 -1.76 11.01 -4.52
CA GLY A 479 -1.04 10.01 -3.72
C GLY A 479 -1.49 8.58 -3.98
N ASN A 480 -0.79 7.64 -3.34
CA ASN A 480 -1.04 6.20 -3.43
C ASN A 480 -2.09 5.72 -2.42
N ILE A 481 -2.97 4.82 -2.84
CA ILE A 481 -4.02 4.22 -2.01
C ILE A 481 -4.44 2.84 -2.52
N ALA A 482 -4.96 2.00 -1.64
CA ALA A 482 -5.76 0.83 -2.01
C ALA A 482 -7.12 0.89 -1.30
N ILE A 483 -8.19 1.10 -2.05
CA ILE A 483 -9.56 1.24 -1.55
C ILE A 483 -10.57 0.66 -2.54
N SER A 484 -11.60 0.01 -2.02
CA SER A 484 -12.84 -0.27 -2.74
C SER A 484 -13.92 0.71 -2.26
N PHE A 485 -14.31 1.66 -3.12
CA PHE A 485 -15.49 2.48 -2.86
C PHE A 485 -16.71 1.60 -3.10
N ASN A 486 -17.39 1.18 -2.04
CA ASN A 486 -18.45 0.17 -2.12
C ASN A 486 -19.69 0.63 -2.90
N ALA A 487 -20.44 -0.31 -3.46
CA ALA A 487 -21.79 -0.06 -3.95
C ALA A 487 -22.66 0.61 -2.87
N GLY A 488 -23.50 1.57 -3.28
CA GLY A 488 -24.29 2.40 -2.39
C GLY A 488 -23.56 3.66 -1.86
N HIS A 489 -22.23 3.71 -1.93
CA HIS A 489 -21.44 4.89 -1.56
C HIS A 489 -21.38 5.90 -2.72
N ARG A 490 -20.76 7.05 -2.47
CA ARG A 490 -20.37 8.02 -3.51
C ARG A 490 -18.92 8.42 -3.32
N ILE A 491 -18.26 8.72 -4.43
CA ILE A 491 -16.94 9.34 -4.43
C ILE A 491 -17.15 10.85 -4.41
N ARG A 492 -16.44 11.53 -3.52
CA ARG A 492 -16.48 13.00 -3.43
C ARG A 492 -15.08 13.60 -3.54
N ILE A 493 -14.99 14.67 -4.32
CA ILE A 493 -13.77 15.42 -4.57
C ILE A 493 -13.93 16.83 -4.00
N GLY A 494 -13.09 17.20 -3.04
CA GLY A 494 -12.98 18.57 -2.54
C GLY A 494 -11.79 19.27 -3.19
N ILE A 495 -12.00 20.46 -3.76
CA ILE A 495 -10.93 21.33 -4.28
C ILE A 495 -10.93 22.64 -3.51
N SER A 496 -9.76 23.07 -3.06
CA SER A 496 -9.56 24.31 -2.29
C SER A 496 -8.13 24.80 -2.43
N SER A 497 -7.76 25.88 -1.75
CA SER A 497 -6.38 26.41 -1.74
C SER A 497 -5.77 26.49 -0.35
N ALA A 498 -6.37 25.80 0.63
CA ALA A 498 -5.80 25.65 1.97
C ALA A 498 -6.29 24.37 2.63
N LEU A 499 -5.36 23.71 3.31
CA LEU A 499 -5.61 22.61 4.25
C LEU A 499 -4.82 22.90 5.54
N TYR A 500 -5.21 23.96 6.25
CA TYR A 500 -4.48 24.48 7.41
C TYR A 500 -4.80 23.69 8.70
N ASP A 501 -3.90 23.40 9.61
CA ASP A 501 -2.48 23.75 9.67
C ASP A 501 -1.56 22.64 9.13
N ARG A 502 -2.11 21.60 8.48
CA ARG A 502 -1.31 20.55 7.82
C ARG A 502 -0.27 21.16 6.89
N TYR A 503 -0.71 22.07 6.02
CA TYR A 503 0.17 22.88 5.20
C TYR A 503 0.15 24.34 5.67
N GLU A 504 1.27 25.02 5.49
CA GLU A 504 1.33 26.49 5.60
C GLU A 504 0.38 27.10 4.57
N SER A 505 -0.40 28.11 4.96
CA SER A 505 -1.27 28.79 4.02
C SER A 505 -0.43 29.67 3.09
N ASN A 506 -0.56 29.48 1.78
CA ASN A 506 0.03 30.39 0.79
C ASN A 506 -0.49 31.83 1.00
N PRO A 507 0.39 32.86 1.00
CA PRO A 507 0.00 34.27 1.16
C PRO A 507 -0.62 34.88 -0.11
N ASN A 508 -0.56 34.16 -1.24
CA ASN A 508 -1.03 34.52 -2.57
C ASN A 508 -0.32 35.74 -3.20
N THR A 509 0.91 36.05 -2.77
CA THR A 509 1.65 37.24 -3.22
C THR A 509 2.77 36.96 -4.22
N GLY A 510 3.24 35.71 -4.30
CA GLY A 510 4.46 35.35 -5.02
C GLY A 510 5.76 35.81 -4.33
N GLU A 511 5.68 36.41 -3.14
CA GLU A 511 6.87 36.72 -2.34
C GLU A 511 7.58 35.43 -1.88
N PRO A 512 8.88 35.48 -1.54
CA PRO A 512 9.62 34.33 -1.03
C PRO A 512 8.96 33.75 0.23
N PHE A 513 9.04 32.43 0.38
CA PHE A 513 8.38 31.69 1.45
C PHE A 513 8.70 32.27 2.85
N ARG A 514 7.67 32.53 3.66
CA ARG A 514 7.74 33.20 4.99
C ARG A 514 8.46 34.57 5.04
N HIS A 515 8.70 35.20 3.90
CA HIS A 515 9.20 36.57 3.79
C HIS A 515 8.14 37.53 3.20
N ASN A 516 6.88 37.11 3.17
CA ASN A 516 5.79 37.92 2.66
C ASN A 516 5.51 39.14 3.56
N THR A 517 5.30 40.29 2.95
CA THR A 517 5.04 41.56 3.65
C THR A 517 3.55 41.82 3.84
N HIS A 518 2.71 41.11 3.09
CA HIS A 518 1.27 41.19 3.08
C HIS A 518 0.66 39.84 2.64
N THR A 519 -0.66 39.77 2.62
CA THR A 519 -1.44 38.64 2.07
C THR A 519 -2.48 39.19 1.10
N GLN A 520 -2.90 38.36 0.14
CA GLN A 520 -3.95 38.70 -0.84
C GLN A 520 -5.02 37.61 -0.83
N ILE A 521 -6.28 38.00 -1.06
CA ILE A 521 -7.36 37.03 -1.30
C ILE A 521 -7.26 36.60 -2.76
N ALA A 522 -7.09 35.31 -3.00
CA ALA A 522 -7.09 34.74 -4.35
C ALA A 522 -8.52 34.35 -4.75
N HIS A 523 -8.95 34.76 -5.94
CA HIS A 523 -10.20 34.32 -6.58
C HIS A 523 -9.87 33.28 -7.64
N ASN A 524 -10.06 32.02 -7.28
CA ASN A 524 -9.66 30.87 -8.07
C ASN A 524 -10.84 30.34 -8.89
N LYS A 525 -10.52 29.85 -10.09
CA LYS A 525 -11.49 29.23 -11.00
C LYS A 525 -11.05 27.81 -11.33
N ILE A 526 -12.02 26.89 -11.41
CA ILE A 526 -11.84 25.55 -11.95
C ILE A 526 -12.63 25.47 -13.26
N TYR A 527 -11.93 25.26 -14.37
CA TYR A 527 -12.53 25.15 -15.69
C TYR A 527 -12.95 23.72 -15.99
N VAL A 528 -14.09 23.56 -16.65
CA VAL A 528 -14.66 22.27 -17.06
C VAL A 528 -15.20 22.40 -18.49
N GLY A 529 -15.30 21.29 -19.21
CA GLY A 529 -15.80 21.28 -20.59
C GLY A 529 -14.85 20.61 -21.57
N PRO A 530 -15.21 20.56 -22.87
CA PRO A 530 -14.46 19.79 -23.87
C PRO A 530 -13.05 20.34 -24.12
N SER A 531 -12.81 21.64 -23.96
CA SER A 531 -11.47 22.24 -24.08
C SER A 531 -10.67 22.21 -22.78
N TYR A 532 -11.36 22.06 -21.64
CA TYR A 532 -10.79 22.07 -20.30
C TYR A 532 -11.28 20.86 -19.47
N PRO A 533 -10.90 19.63 -19.85
CA PRO A 533 -11.44 18.42 -19.25
C PRO A 533 -10.79 18.12 -17.88
N SER A 534 -11.07 18.97 -16.89
CA SER A 534 -10.63 18.77 -15.50
C SER A 534 -11.17 17.45 -14.96
N ARG A 535 -10.30 16.62 -14.40
CA ARG A 535 -10.62 15.24 -14.02
C ARG A 535 -9.71 14.71 -12.93
N ILE A 536 -10.21 13.71 -12.22
CA ILE A 536 -9.42 12.85 -11.34
C ILE A 536 -9.11 11.56 -12.10
N VAL A 537 -7.83 11.19 -12.13
CA VAL A 537 -7.32 10.00 -12.76
C VAL A 537 -7.00 8.98 -11.68
N PHE A 538 -7.56 7.79 -11.78
CA PHE A 538 -7.41 6.69 -10.82
C PHE A 538 -6.63 5.54 -11.46
N ASP A 539 -5.84 4.82 -10.66
CA ASP A 539 -5.44 3.45 -10.98
C ASP A 539 -6.52 2.50 -10.46
N VAL A 540 -7.29 1.90 -11.38
CA VAL A 540 -8.38 1.00 -11.05
C VAL A 540 -8.02 -0.44 -11.37
N ILE A 541 -8.50 -1.36 -10.53
CA ILE A 541 -8.53 -2.79 -10.85
C ILE A 541 -10.00 -3.11 -11.13
N ARG A 542 -10.32 -3.52 -12.35
CA ARG A 542 -11.63 -4.09 -12.64
C ARG A 542 -11.56 -5.58 -12.34
N GLU A 543 -12.51 -6.10 -11.58
CA GLU A 543 -12.80 -7.53 -11.63
C GLU A 543 -13.28 -7.79 -13.06
N GLU A 544 -12.45 -8.44 -13.88
CA GLU A 544 -12.84 -8.80 -15.24
C GLU A 544 -14.03 -9.76 -15.13
N THR A 545 -15.22 -9.23 -15.36
CA THR A 545 -16.40 -10.04 -15.59
C THR A 545 -16.29 -10.57 -17.00
N VAL A 546 -16.01 -11.86 -17.15
CA VAL A 546 -15.93 -12.49 -18.46
C VAL A 546 -17.31 -13.02 -18.83
N GLU A 547 -17.85 -12.54 -19.95
CA GLU A 547 -19.10 -13.05 -20.51
C GLU A 547 -18.82 -14.29 -21.38
N LYS A 548 -19.44 -15.43 -21.04
CA LYS A 548 -19.45 -16.65 -21.89
C LYS A 548 -20.87 -16.95 -22.35
N ILE A 549 -21.01 -17.19 -23.65
CA ILE A 549 -22.28 -17.54 -24.27
C ILE A 549 -22.34 -19.06 -24.48
N TYR A 550 -23.38 -19.71 -23.94
CA TYR A 550 -23.65 -21.12 -24.20
C TYR A 550 -24.81 -21.28 -25.17
N GLN A 551 -24.61 -22.19 -26.13
CA GLN A 551 -25.62 -22.60 -27.10
C GLN A 551 -26.16 -23.96 -26.68
N LEU A 552 -27.39 -23.99 -26.17
CA LEU A 552 -28.07 -25.22 -25.80
C LEU A 552 -28.94 -25.69 -26.96
N SER A 553 -28.74 -26.93 -27.41
CA SER A 553 -29.60 -27.56 -28.40
C SER A 553 -30.82 -28.19 -27.75
N ASN A 554 -31.92 -28.29 -28.48
CA ASN A 554 -33.09 -29.06 -28.07
C ASN A 554 -32.70 -30.53 -27.78
N GLY A 555 -33.00 -30.99 -26.56
CA GLY A 555 -32.60 -32.29 -26.04
C GLY A 555 -31.55 -32.18 -24.93
N TYR A 556 -30.72 -33.22 -24.79
CA TYR A 556 -29.67 -33.25 -23.78
C TYR A 556 -28.52 -32.33 -24.17
N ASN A 557 -27.90 -31.72 -23.17
CA ASN A 557 -26.67 -30.95 -23.29
C ASN A 557 -25.71 -31.37 -22.17
N LEU A 558 -24.43 -31.51 -22.49
CA LEU A 558 -23.37 -31.82 -21.52
C LEU A 558 -22.42 -30.64 -21.44
N ILE A 559 -22.42 -29.95 -20.30
CA ILE A 559 -21.77 -28.67 -20.14
C ILE A 559 -20.94 -28.61 -18.86
N SER A 560 -20.08 -27.60 -18.78
CA SER A 560 -19.33 -27.23 -17.59
C SER A 560 -19.15 -25.70 -17.54
N ILE A 561 -18.75 -25.17 -16.40
CA ILE A 561 -18.44 -23.75 -16.25
C ILE A 561 -16.92 -23.54 -16.13
N PRO A 562 -16.32 -22.58 -16.86
CA PRO A 562 -14.88 -22.31 -16.79
C PRO A 562 -14.57 -21.03 -15.98
N PHE A 563 -15.30 -20.80 -14.89
CA PHE A 563 -15.16 -19.63 -14.02
C PHE A 563 -14.77 -20.09 -12.61
N ASP A 564 -14.02 -19.27 -11.89
CA ASP A 564 -13.63 -19.59 -10.50
C ASP A 564 -14.83 -19.49 -9.52
N ASP A 565 -15.92 -18.84 -9.92
CA ASP A 565 -17.12 -18.73 -9.09
C ASP A 565 -17.89 -20.06 -8.94
N THR A 566 -18.76 -20.10 -7.93
CA THR A 566 -19.81 -21.11 -7.76
C THR A 566 -21.16 -20.50 -8.08
N PHE A 567 -21.92 -21.12 -8.98
CA PHE A 567 -23.22 -20.61 -9.42
C PHE A 567 -24.36 -21.54 -9.00
N ALA A 568 -25.48 -20.97 -8.57
CA ALA A 568 -26.70 -21.73 -8.42
C ALA A 568 -27.33 -22.03 -9.79
N ILE A 569 -27.69 -23.28 -10.04
CA ILE A 569 -28.27 -23.73 -11.31
C ILE A 569 -29.55 -22.96 -11.66
N ALA A 570 -30.36 -22.61 -10.66
CA ALA A 570 -31.60 -21.86 -10.83
C ALA A 570 -31.38 -20.42 -11.35
N ASP A 571 -30.20 -19.85 -11.11
CA ASP A 571 -29.84 -18.51 -11.60
C ASP A 571 -29.28 -18.55 -13.03
N LEU A 572 -28.70 -19.69 -13.42
CA LEU A 572 -28.13 -19.91 -14.74
C LEU A 572 -29.17 -20.35 -15.78
N PHE A 573 -30.08 -21.22 -15.37
CA PHE A 573 -31.02 -21.89 -16.27
C PHE A 573 -32.45 -21.54 -15.86
N PRO A 574 -33.22 -20.88 -16.75
CA PRO A 574 -34.61 -20.59 -16.49
C PRO A 574 -35.44 -21.83 -16.16
N PHE A 575 -36.53 -21.66 -15.41
CA PHE A 575 -37.42 -22.74 -14.93
C PHE A 575 -38.00 -23.68 -16.02
N TYR A 576 -37.88 -23.34 -17.31
CA TYR A 576 -38.31 -24.19 -18.41
C TYR A 576 -37.22 -25.15 -18.92
N ILE A 577 -35.99 -25.04 -18.41
CA ILE A 577 -34.91 -26.01 -18.58
C ILE A 577 -34.99 -27.02 -17.43
N SER A 578 -34.63 -28.28 -17.67
CA SER A 578 -34.63 -29.28 -16.59
C SER A 578 -33.66 -28.91 -15.46
N PRO A 579 -33.77 -29.54 -14.28
CA PRO A 579 -32.66 -29.55 -13.34
C PRO A 579 -31.37 -30.04 -14.00
N ALA A 580 -30.24 -29.66 -13.41
CA ALA A 580 -28.94 -30.17 -13.78
C ALA A 580 -28.65 -31.48 -13.05
N TYR A 581 -27.96 -32.40 -13.72
CA TYR A 581 -27.63 -33.72 -13.19
C TYR A 581 -26.13 -33.97 -13.23
N GLY A 582 -25.54 -34.22 -12.06
CA GLY A 582 -24.17 -34.68 -11.89
C GLY A 582 -24.08 -36.21 -11.89
N TRP A 583 -22.86 -36.74 -12.00
CA TRP A 583 -22.60 -38.18 -11.95
C TRP A 583 -22.01 -38.61 -10.60
N ASN A 584 -22.66 -39.56 -9.91
CA ASN A 584 -22.14 -40.08 -8.65
C ASN A 584 -21.37 -41.38 -8.89
N ASN A 585 -20.07 -41.34 -8.61
CA ASN A 585 -19.18 -42.47 -8.82
C ASN A 585 -19.37 -43.64 -7.86
N GLU A 586 -19.91 -43.41 -6.66
CA GLU A 586 -20.17 -44.48 -5.69
C GLU A 586 -21.44 -45.25 -6.05
N THR A 587 -22.51 -44.52 -6.39
CA THR A 587 -23.82 -45.13 -6.69
C THR A 587 -23.95 -45.56 -8.15
N LYS A 588 -23.08 -45.05 -9.03
CA LYS A 588 -23.13 -45.24 -10.49
C LYS A 588 -24.48 -44.79 -11.08
N ASP A 589 -24.99 -43.68 -10.56
CA ASP A 589 -26.27 -43.10 -10.98
C ASP A 589 -26.17 -41.56 -11.03
N PHE A 590 -27.11 -40.95 -11.75
CA PHE A 590 -27.24 -39.50 -11.79
C PHE A 590 -27.90 -38.96 -10.53
N TYR A 591 -27.50 -37.77 -10.11
CA TYR A 591 -28.12 -37.04 -9.02
C TYR A 591 -28.33 -35.59 -9.43
N GLU A 592 -29.38 -34.97 -8.90
CA GLU A 592 -29.68 -33.56 -9.14
C GLU A 592 -28.65 -32.68 -8.42
N ILE A 593 -28.15 -31.64 -9.11
CA ILE A 593 -27.23 -30.66 -8.54
C ILE A 593 -27.87 -29.28 -8.51
N ASP A 594 -27.67 -28.59 -7.38
CA ASP A 594 -28.23 -27.24 -7.16
C ASP A 594 -27.19 -26.14 -7.44
N THR A 595 -25.90 -26.49 -7.47
CA THR A 595 -24.79 -25.57 -7.73
C THR A 595 -23.76 -26.21 -8.65
N VAL A 596 -23.03 -25.36 -9.39
CA VAL A 596 -21.92 -25.75 -10.26
C VAL A 596 -20.69 -24.88 -9.97
N THR A 597 -19.52 -25.48 -10.06
CA THR A 597 -18.20 -24.83 -9.92
C THR A 597 -17.29 -25.32 -11.05
N ALA A 598 -16.13 -24.68 -11.25
CA ALA A 598 -15.14 -25.12 -12.22
C ALA A 598 -14.74 -26.59 -12.03
N GLY A 599 -14.49 -27.27 -13.16
CA GLY A 599 -13.99 -28.64 -13.17
C GLY A 599 -15.04 -29.74 -13.13
N ILE A 600 -16.31 -29.41 -12.90
CA ILE A 600 -17.41 -30.38 -12.89
C ILE A 600 -18.19 -30.33 -14.21
N GLY A 601 -18.39 -31.49 -14.83
CA GLY A 601 -19.31 -31.66 -15.95
C GLY A 601 -20.71 -32.05 -15.46
N PHE A 602 -21.76 -31.59 -16.14
CA PHE A 602 -23.14 -31.93 -15.79
C PHE A 602 -24.07 -31.96 -17.01
N PHE A 603 -25.18 -32.68 -16.87
CA PHE A 603 -26.23 -32.77 -17.87
C PHE A 603 -27.42 -31.88 -17.56
N LEU A 604 -28.05 -31.35 -18.60
CA LEU A 604 -29.39 -30.78 -18.53
C LEU A 604 -30.15 -31.03 -19.84
N VAL A 605 -31.45 -30.81 -19.82
CA VAL A 605 -32.33 -30.93 -20.97
C VAL A 605 -32.94 -29.58 -21.29
N SER A 606 -32.71 -29.09 -22.51
CA SER A 606 -33.39 -27.92 -23.04
C SER A 606 -34.53 -28.36 -23.96
N PRO A 607 -35.77 -27.85 -23.79
CA PRO A 607 -36.89 -28.24 -24.64
C PRO A 607 -36.88 -27.57 -26.03
N VAL A 608 -36.03 -26.56 -26.23
CA VAL A 608 -35.85 -25.80 -27.48
C VAL A 608 -34.40 -25.33 -27.61
N ASP A 609 -33.96 -25.01 -28.82
CA ASP A 609 -32.65 -24.36 -29.01
C ASP A 609 -32.66 -23.00 -28.29
N THR A 610 -31.71 -22.79 -27.36
CA THR A 610 -31.68 -21.62 -26.47
C THR A 610 -30.25 -21.12 -26.31
N VAL A 611 -30.10 -19.80 -26.15
CA VAL A 611 -28.83 -19.16 -25.80
C VAL A 611 -28.89 -18.68 -24.37
N ILE A 612 -27.89 -19.00 -23.57
CA ILE A 612 -27.70 -18.43 -22.24
C ILE A 612 -26.38 -17.64 -22.22
N SER A 613 -26.35 -16.58 -21.43
CA SER A 613 -25.13 -15.81 -21.18
C SER A 613 -24.77 -15.93 -19.70
N LEU A 614 -23.49 -16.17 -19.43
CA LEU A 614 -22.95 -16.32 -18.09
C LEU A 614 -21.84 -15.30 -17.88
N ASN A 615 -21.98 -14.51 -16.82
CA ASN A 615 -20.96 -13.57 -16.34
C ASN A 615 -20.35 -14.16 -15.08
N GLY A 616 -19.04 -14.38 -15.09
CA GLY A 616 -18.28 -14.82 -13.92
C GLY A 616 -17.04 -13.95 -13.68
N THR A 617 -16.52 -14.00 -12.46
CA THR A 617 -15.27 -13.34 -12.07
C THR A 617 -14.12 -14.33 -12.23
N GLY A 618 -13.07 -13.92 -12.94
CA GLY A 618 -11.92 -14.78 -13.20
C GLY A 618 -12.21 -15.95 -14.15
N GLU A 619 -11.16 -16.50 -14.75
CA GLU A 619 -11.25 -17.62 -15.68
C GLU A 619 -10.46 -18.80 -15.10
N ALA A 620 -11.10 -19.95 -14.89
CA ALA A 620 -10.46 -21.12 -14.31
C ALA A 620 -9.45 -21.72 -15.30
N THR A 621 -8.16 -21.37 -15.17
CA THR A 621 -7.11 -21.86 -16.07
C THR A 621 -6.62 -23.26 -15.71
N ASN A 622 -6.82 -23.69 -14.47
CA ASN A 622 -6.40 -25.02 -14.00
C ASN A 622 -7.60 -25.78 -13.41
N ILE A 623 -7.74 -27.06 -13.75
CA ILE A 623 -8.73 -27.96 -13.15
C ILE A 623 -8.00 -29.10 -12.44
N THR A 624 -8.29 -29.27 -11.15
CA THR A 624 -7.85 -30.42 -10.36
C THR A 624 -9.05 -31.21 -9.89
N ASP A 625 -9.12 -32.51 -10.21
CA ASP A 625 -10.22 -33.38 -9.79
C ASP A 625 -9.73 -34.81 -9.51
N THR A 626 -10.39 -35.50 -8.58
CA THR A 626 -10.08 -36.89 -8.25
C THR A 626 -10.97 -37.84 -9.06
N LEU A 627 -10.38 -38.55 -10.02
CA LEU A 627 -11.08 -39.56 -10.81
C LEU A 627 -11.15 -40.88 -10.02
N TYR A 628 -12.33 -41.50 -10.00
CA TYR A 628 -12.55 -42.81 -9.36
C TYR A 628 -12.66 -43.94 -10.40
N PRO A 629 -12.39 -45.21 -10.04
CA PRO A 629 -12.55 -46.34 -10.95
C PRO A 629 -13.94 -46.38 -11.61
N GLY A 630 -13.94 -46.44 -12.95
CA GLY A 630 -15.14 -46.37 -13.78
C GLY A 630 -15.23 -45.08 -14.59
N TRP A 631 -16.47 -44.76 -15.01
CA TRP A 631 -16.79 -43.52 -15.73
C TRP A 631 -16.85 -42.33 -14.78
N ASN A 632 -16.23 -41.22 -15.16
CA ASN A 632 -16.22 -39.95 -14.46
C ASN A 632 -16.69 -38.85 -15.42
N LEU A 633 -17.36 -37.84 -14.86
CA LEU A 633 -17.84 -36.70 -15.61
C LEU A 633 -17.09 -35.44 -15.17
N ILE A 634 -16.28 -34.89 -16.07
CA ILE A 634 -15.35 -33.79 -15.78
C ILE A 634 -15.70 -32.54 -16.59
N GLY A 635 -15.28 -31.38 -16.10
CA GLY A 635 -15.40 -30.09 -16.75
C GLY A 635 -14.16 -29.71 -17.56
N ALA A 636 -14.09 -28.43 -17.95
CA ALA A 636 -13.03 -27.88 -18.76
C ALA A 636 -12.51 -26.54 -18.20
N PRO A 637 -11.21 -26.22 -18.38
CA PRO A 637 -10.69 -24.89 -18.07
C PRO A 637 -11.17 -23.84 -19.08
N SER A 638 -10.83 -22.58 -18.83
CA SER A 638 -11.17 -21.41 -19.64
C SER A 638 -10.45 -21.33 -21.00
N VAL A 639 -9.40 -22.13 -21.17
CA VAL A 639 -8.67 -22.31 -22.42
C VAL A 639 -8.83 -23.74 -22.95
N SER A 640 -8.76 -23.91 -24.28
CA SER A 640 -8.81 -25.26 -24.85
C SER A 640 -7.49 -26.00 -24.62
N VAL A 641 -7.56 -27.20 -24.06
CA VAL A 641 -6.41 -28.05 -23.78
C VAL A 641 -6.43 -29.26 -24.70
N SER A 642 -5.29 -29.58 -25.33
CA SER A 642 -5.21 -30.79 -26.16
C SER A 642 -5.25 -32.02 -25.26
N CYS A 643 -6.05 -33.03 -25.63
CA CYS A 643 -6.07 -34.30 -24.88
C CYS A 643 -4.68 -34.98 -24.88
N SER A 644 -3.84 -34.67 -25.87
CA SER A 644 -2.46 -35.21 -25.98
C SER A 644 -1.45 -34.59 -25.02
N THR A 645 -1.77 -33.47 -24.37
CA THR A 645 -0.87 -32.73 -23.46
C THR A 645 -1.20 -32.93 -21.98
N ILE A 646 -2.23 -33.72 -21.65
CA ILE A 646 -2.60 -34.02 -20.26
C ILE A 646 -1.57 -35.02 -19.71
N THR A 647 -0.69 -34.55 -18.82
CA THR A 647 0.62 -35.19 -18.55
C THR A 647 0.63 -36.36 -17.55
N ASP A 648 -0.51 -36.82 -17.01
CA ASP A 648 -0.51 -37.81 -15.91
C ASP A 648 -1.40 -39.05 -16.10
N LEU A 649 -1.43 -39.67 -17.28
CA LEU A 649 -2.37 -40.79 -17.51
C LEU A 649 -1.79 -42.07 -18.14
N PRO A 650 -0.96 -42.85 -17.40
CA PRO A 650 -0.79 -44.28 -17.69
C PRO A 650 -2.03 -45.13 -17.35
N ASN A 651 -3.00 -44.60 -16.58
CA ASN A 651 -4.15 -45.34 -16.03
C ASN A 651 -5.55 -44.89 -16.53
N VAL A 652 -5.65 -43.83 -17.35
CA VAL A 652 -6.88 -43.56 -18.14
C VAL A 652 -6.77 -44.33 -19.44
N ILE A 653 -7.71 -45.26 -19.64
CA ILE A 653 -7.63 -46.26 -20.70
C ILE A 653 -8.61 -45.95 -21.85
N SER A 654 -9.54 -45.01 -21.66
CA SER A 654 -10.46 -44.59 -22.71
C SER A 654 -10.04 -43.30 -23.39
N ASP A 655 -10.50 -43.11 -24.62
CA ASP A 655 -10.64 -41.79 -25.21
C ASP A 655 -11.49 -40.89 -24.29
N ILE A 656 -11.31 -39.57 -24.40
CA ILE A 656 -12.16 -38.58 -23.74
C ILE A 656 -13.35 -38.32 -24.66
N PHE A 657 -14.58 -38.45 -24.14
CA PHE A 657 -15.79 -38.30 -24.95
C PHE A 657 -16.52 -37.01 -24.62
N TYR A 658 -16.94 -36.27 -25.63
CA TYR A 658 -17.90 -35.17 -25.48
C TYR A 658 -19.25 -35.56 -26.06
N PHE A 659 -20.31 -34.94 -25.54
CA PHE A 659 -21.66 -35.11 -26.07
C PHE A 659 -21.95 -34.00 -27.09
N ASP A 660 -22.21 -34.37 -28.34
CA ASP A 660 -22.69 -33.45 -29.36
C ASP A 660 -24.21 -33.29 -29.21
N ALA A 661 -24.62 -32.17 -28.62
CA ALA A 661 -26.02 -31.86 -28.39
C ALA A 661 -26.82 -31.65 -29.69
N ALA A 662 -26.20 -31.25 -30.80
CA ALA A 662 -26.91 -31.07 -32.06
C ALA A 662 -27.28 -32.41 -32.70
N THR A 663 -26.40 -33.41 -32.57
CA THR A 663 -26.63 -34.76 -33.12
C THR A 663 -27.13 -35.77 -32.08
N GLN A 664 -27.17 -35.39 -30.80
CA GLN A 664 -27.53 -36.23 -29.65
C GLN A 664 -26.68 -37.52 -29.57
N ASN A 665 -25.38 -37.41 -29.84
CA ASN A 665 -24.44 -38.54 -29.85
C ASN A 665 -23.11 -38.20 -29.16
N TYR A 666 -22.42 -39.22 -28.67
CA TYR A 666 -21.06 -39.09 -28.12
C TYR A 666 -20.00 -39.21 -29.21
N ASN A 667 -18.98 -38.36 -29.13
CA ASN A 667 -17.84 -38.33 -30.03
C ASN A 667 -16.54 -38.28 -29.23
N ILE A 668 -15.44 -38.76 -29.83
CA ILE A 668 -14.11 -38.68 -29.24
C ILE A 668 -13.60 -37.23 -29.37
N ALA A 669 -13.05 -36.70 -28.29
CA ALA A 669 -12.48 -35.36 -28.20
C ALA A 669 -10.96 -35.39 -28.48
N ASP A 670 -10.52 -34.59 -29.46
CA ASP A 670 -9.09 -34.30 -29.65
C ASP A 670 -8.57 -33.21 -28.69
N SER A 671 -9.49 -32.45 -28.08
CA SER A 671 -9.25 -31.36 -27.14
C SER A 671 -10.41 -31.20 -26.16
N ILE A 672 -10.11 -30.90 -24.89
CA ILE A 672 -11.07 -30.39 -23.92
C ILE A 672 -11.24 -28.88 -24.16
N ARG A 673 -12.48 -28.41 -24.28
CA ARG A 673 -12.82 -27.03 -24.67
C ARG A 673 -13.68 -26.37 -23.60
N PRO A 674 -13.51 -25.05 -23.37
CA PRO A 674 -14.30 -24.31 -22.39
C PRO A 674 -15.80 -24.47 -22.64
N GLY A 675 -16.56 -24.65 -21.56
CA GLY A 675 -18.03 -24.74 -21.61
C GLY A 675 -18.61 -26.13 -21.89
N TYR A 676 -17.77 -27.14 -22.14
CA TYR A 676 -18.21 -28.51 -22.40
C TYR A 676 -17.90 -29.43 -21.21
N GLY A 677 -18.79 -30.38 -20.94
CA GLY A 677 -18.50 -31.50 -20.05
C GLY A 677 -17.99 -32.72 -20.84
N TYR A 678 -17.24 -33.59 -20.17
CA TYR A 678 -16.59 -34.73 -20.79
C TYR A 678 -16.70 -35.99 -19.96
N TRP A 679 -16.83 -37.14 -20.64
CA TRP A 679 -16.70 -38.45 -20.01
C TRP A 679 -15.29 -38.99 -20.17
N VAL A 680 -14.78 -39.52 -19.07
CA VAL A 680 -13.50 -40.24 -19.03
C VAL A 680 -13.63 -41.52 -18.20
N PHE A 681 -12.95 -42.58 -18.63
CA PHE A 681 -12.91 -43.84 -17.90
C PHE A 681 -11.50 -44.14 -17.39
N THR A 682 -11.41 -44.45 -16.09
CA THR A 682 -10.17 -44.88 -15.44
C THR A 682 -10.35 -46.23 -14.75
N THR A 683 -9.28 -47.03 -14.66
CA THR A 683 -9.29 -48.30 -13.90
C THR A 683 -8.91 -48.13 -12.44
N ASP A 684 -8.24 -47.04 -12.08
CA ASP A 684 -7.72 -46.75 -10.75
C ASP A 684 -8.13 -45.34 -10.31
N THR A 685 -7.95 -45.03 -9.02
CA THR A 685 -8.12 -43.65 -8.53
C THR A 685 -6.93 -42.81 -9.00
N VAL A 686 -7.21 -41.64 -9.60
CA VAL A 686 -6.19 -40.77 -10.19
C VAL A 686 -6.50 -39.31 -9.87
N GLU A 687 -5.50 -38.54 -9.43
CA GLU A 687 -5.60 -37.08 -9.38
C GLU A 687 -5.35 -36.54 -10.80
N LEU A 688 -6.37 -35.92 -11.39
CA LEU A 688 -6.29 -35.30 -12.69
C LEU A 688 -5.94 -33.83 -12.51
N GLU A 689 -4.82 -33.41 -13.10
CA GLU A 689 -4.45 -32.00 -13.24
C GLU A 689 -4.50 -31.61 -14.72
N ILE A 690 -5.34 -30.64 -15.06
CA ILE A 690 -5.41 -30.02 -16.38
C ILE A 690 -4.91 -28.58 -16.24
N HIS A 691 -3.82 -28.27 -16.92
CA HIS A 691 -3.20 -26.94 -17.01
C HIS A 691 -3.48 -26.25 -18.34
#